data_AF-A0A1M6UN32-F1
#
_entry.id   AF-A0A1M6UN32-F1
#
_cell.length_a   1.000
_cell.length_b   1.000
_cell.length_c   1.000
_cell.angle_alpha   90.00
_cell.angle_beta   90.00
_cell.angle_gamma   90.00
#
_symmetry.space_group_name_H-M   'P 1'
#
loop_
_entity.id
_entity.type
_entity.pdbx_description
1 polymer ?
#
loop_
_entity_poly.entity_id
_entity_poly.type
_entity_poly.pdbx_seq_one_letter_code
_entity_poly.pdbx_strand_id
1 'polypeptide(L)'
;MRNWFIYVLLFVGTVIASTNEMEYFVVPDSLVMEYDKLPNANDTLEAFDSLDRQQGIYYMDRFELDKALRTSLAKFPRFHPILNNFALGNKSLKHRKTVGLTPDDSIVDFVWLDGKNINTIKNFIRKHVATDSYSKAVSRFLHDLQGIVFADSVMMRRYALSLLAASLGVCYEGNGPYDKISSVSWEENEVEDLFRLKYKSKFRESIQSMCFGSVEPSMDVFKKFRENMNKDTVGIYKDCFRYRTLKRRFISNRCSDDRWNFSFDLVDSLYVSLLQKTVEANYQKINSFNDEIPVVWKTDGCGCSQYKDLNGNVYAVYPYWLAKEGGDTLDFSGITRIAYYGISASDKGVLQMPSGTKSLSFFNKDGYSDFVNEAHKHNVKVDWIIKKSQWGELSHDADKMQDFFRNLVKQVDSLVNTRVNSLFQQFVSCLAIDGRDGGFRGDGVSLWFQNYPTDSVNTRIFKDYFDSLQNKLNRENPYAMVNLMMNLLDLGEEKNVSVDSNYVPPQKGIYSYEFFGKLMKSNFNGTQKNYLIVLSDEPVSRSKLVIYRDLNQQLKNDMRREVLHAVVPMLWLDYQQWEQLTDDASFYNDAYYSLGIAPFGLLNDSAHMESRLSDILLENFEKEDGAHKRQSGFAAFFCTHRWAFRLLNSIVYGLVFLLLISYFAICRVNDYFSRRLALLVALVAIPPLFTSLILTNFDPVIMDYVGKVGQWGSFVIIILTVIAITLLQVYRSADFPRRKK
;
A
#
# COMPACT_ATOMS: atom_id res chain seq x y z
N MET A 1 -19.86 16.29 52.54
CA MET A 1 -19.92 15.00 51.80
C MET A 1 -20.64 15.06 50.44
N ARG A 2 -21.49 16.05 50.14
CA ARG A 2 -22.23 16.12 48.86
C ARG A 2 -21.47 16.79 47.69
N ASN A 3 -20.36 17.50 47.98
CA ASN A 3 -19.50 18.13 46.96
C ASN A 3 -18.31 17.27 46.52
N TRP A 4 -18.07 16.11 47.14
CA TRP A 4 -16.97 15.22 46.78
C TRP A 4 -17.34 14.25 45.64
N PHE A 5 -18.63 13.91 45.52
CA PHE A 5 -19.13 13.00 44.49
C PHE A 5 -19.20 13.62 43.08
N ILE A 6 -19.30 14.95 42.98
CA ILE A 6 -19.34 15.65 41.68
C ILE A 6 -17.93 15.77 41.06
N TYR A 7 -16.88 15.87 41.90
CA TYR A 7 -15.51 15.88 41.40
C TYR A 7 -15.01 14.49 40.98
N VAL A 8 -15.47 13.41 41.61
CA VAL A 8 -15.07 12.04 41.24
C VAL A 8 -15.76 11.57 39.95
N LEU A 9 -16.99 12.03 39.66
CA LEU A 9 -17.67 11.75 38.37
C LEU A 9 -17.14 12.59 37.20
N LEU A 10 -16.51 13.74 37.45
CA LEU A 10 -15.81 14.52 36.42
C LEU A 10 -14.36 14.04 36.18
N PHE A 11 -13.78 13.24 37.09
CA PHE A 11 -12.40 12.74 36.95
C PHE A 11 -12.28 11.35 36.31
N VAL A 12 -13.37 10.60 36.15
CA VAL A 12 -13.37 9.24 35.55
C VAL A 12 -13.68 9.28 34.03
N GLY A 13 -13.94 10.46 33.46
CA GLY A 13 -14.34 10.62 32.06
C GLY A 13 -13.31 11.28 31.15
N THR A 14 -12.13 11.70 31.62
CA THR A 14 -11.02 12.04 30.71
C THR A 14 -10.27 10.76 30.38
N VAL A 15 -10.94 9.85 29.67
CA VAL A 15 -10.21 9.04 28.69
C VAL A 15 -9.61 10.09 27.78
N ILE A 16 -8.33 10.40 28.00
CA ILE A 16 -7.51 11.04 26.97
C ILE A 16 -7.61 10.04 25.84
N ALA A 17 -8.56 10.26 24.93
CA ALA A 17 -8.65 9.51 23.70
C ALA A 17 -7.31 9.78 23.05
N SER A 18 -6.37 8.83 23.19
CA SER A 18 -5.11 8.92 22.49
C SER A 18 -5.50 8.92 21.03
N THR A 19 -5.41 10.08 20.40
CA THR A 19 -5.64 10.30 18.98
C THR A 19 -4.49 9.68 18.22
N ASN A 20 -4.32 8.35 18.33
CA ASN A 20 -3.39 7.63 17.47
C ASN A 20 -3.98 7.71 16.06
N GLU A 21 -3.51 8.68 15.27
CA GLU A 21 -3.94 8.87 13.88
C GLU A 21 -3.37 7.79 12.94
N MET A 22 -2.36 7.05 13.42
CA MET A 22 -1.69 5.98 12.70
C MET A 22 -2.17 4.62 13.21
N GLU A 23 -2.83 3.91 12.32
CA GLU A 23 -3.36 2.58 12.49
C GLU A 23 -3.35 1.87 11.15
N TYR A 24 -3.39 0.56 11.16
CA TYR A 24 -3.62 -0.22 9.95
C TYR A 24 -4.64 -1.32 10.21
N PHE A 25 -5.24 -1.79 9.12
CA PHE A 25 -6.33 -2.73 9.13
C PHE A 25 -5.92 -3.98 8.36
N VAL A 26 -6.24 -5.16 8.90
CA VAL A 26 -5.97 -6.44 8.26
C VAL A 26 -7.09 -7.42 8.61
N VAL A 27 -7.39 -8.34 7.69
CA VAL A 27 -8.19 -9.53 7.99
C VAL A 27 -7.21 -10.66 8.31
N PRO A 28 -6.96 -10.99 9.60
CA PRO A 28 -5.98 -12.00 9.97
C PRO A 28 -6.49 -13.43 9.71
N ASP A 29 -5.57 -14.33 9.36
CA ASP A 29 -5.84 -15.75 9.13
C ASP A 29 -6.66 -16.40 10.25
N SER A 30 -6.38 -16.02 11.50
CA SER A 30 -7.07 -16.55 12.68
C SER A 30 -8.58 -16.27 12.68
N LEU A 31 -9.00 -15.07 12.25
CA LEU A 31 -10.42 -14.69 12.19
C LEU A 31 -11.12 -15.33 11.00
N VAL A 32 -10.44 -15.45 9.85
CA VAL A 32 -10.98 -16.20 8.70
C VAL A 32 -11.19 -17.67 9.07
N MET A 33 -10.19 -18.30 9.71
CA MET A 33 -10.33 -19.67 10.23
C MET A 33 -11.39 -19.82 11.32
N GLU A 34 -11.67 -18.78 12.11
CA GLU A 34 -12.76 -18.79 13.08
C GLU A 34 -14.12 -18.74 12.37
N TYR A 35 -14.23 -17.92 11.32
CA TYR A 35 -15.40 -17.86 10.46
C TYR A 35 -15.67 -19.20 9.77
N ASP A 36 -14.64 -19.88 9.25
CA ASP A 36 -14.76 -21.20 8.61
C ASP A 36 -15.17 -22.33 9.58
N LYS A 37 -14.98 -22.12 10.89
CA LYS A 37 -15.45 -23.06 11.91
C LYS A 37 -16.93 -22.89 12.22
N LEU A 38 -17.58 -21.81 11.79
CA LEU A 38 -19.01 -21.61 11.98
C LEU A 38 -19.79 -22.74 11.28
N PRO A 39 -20.99 -23.08 11.79
CA PRO A 39 -21.74 -24.20 11.22
C PRO A 39 -22.15 -23.92 9.77
N ASN A 40 -21.96 -24.89 8.87
CA ASN A 40 -22.48 -24.83 7.50
C ASN A 40 -23.63 -25.84 7.31
N ALA A 41 -24.46 -25.61 6.29
CA ALA A 41 -25.61 -26.45 5.97
C ALA A 41 -25.26 -27.83 5.37
N ASN A 42 -24.16 -27.97 4.63
CA ASN A 42 -23.70 -29.23 4.03
C ASN A 42 -23.23 -30.25 5.08
N ASP A 43 -22.53 -29.78 6.11
CA ASP A 43 -22.07 -30.58 7.24
C ASP A 43 -23.25 -31.17 8.04
N THR A 44 -24.44 -30.61 7.84
CA THR A 44 -25.68 -31.12 8.43
C THR A 44 -26.09 -32.45 7.80
N LEU A 45 -25.88 -32.65 6.50
CA LEU A 45 -26.22 -33.90 5.81
C LEU A 45 -25.29 -35.03 6.22
N GLU A 46 -23.98 -34.80 6.22
CA GLU A 46 -23.00 -35.81 6.68
C GLU A 46 -23.16 -36.12 8.17
N ALA A 47 -23.49 -35.11 8.99
CA ALA A 47 -23.82 -35.33 10.38
C ALA A 47 -25.11 -36.15 10.54
N PHE A 48 -26.10 -35.96 9.66
CA PHE A 48 -27.35 -36.74 9.69
C PHE A 48 -27.12 -38.20 9.33
N ASP A 49 -26.29 -38.47 8.33
CA ASP A 49 -25.90 -39.83 7.97
C ASP A 49 -25.13 -40.51 9.12
N SER A 50 -24.26 -39.76 9.80
CA SER A 50 -23.51 -40.25 10.95
C SER A 50 -24.43 -40.53 12.16
N LEU A 51 -25.45 -39.70 12.37
CA LEU A 51 -26.47 -39.89 13.42
C LEU A 51 -27.40 -41.08 13.13
N ASP A 52 -27.81 -41.27 11.88
CA ASP A 52 -28.67 -42.41 11.51
C ASP A 52 -27.99 -43.75 11.80
N ARG A 53 -26.67 -43.83 11.68
CA ARG A 53 -25.89 -45.02 12.06
C ARG A 53 -25.93 -45.32 13.57
N GLN A 54 -26.30 -44.35 14.41
CA GLN A 54 -26.48 -44.56 15.86
C GLN A 54 -27.90 -45.04 16.21
N GLN A 55 -28.82 -45.09 15.25
CA GLN A 55 -30.18 -45.56 15.50
C GLN A 55 -30.21 -47.04 15.87
N GLY A 56 -30.85 -47.37 17.00
CA GLY A 56 -31.00 -48.74 17.47
C GLY A 56 -29.78 -49.36 18.17
N ILE A 57 -28.70 -48.59 18.36
CA ILE A 57 -27.57 -49.01 19.20
C ILE A 57 -27.92 -48.76 20.67
N TYR A 58 -27.61 -49.74 21.54
CA TYR A 58 -27.83 -49.68 22.98
C TYR A 58 -26.54 -49.26 23.69
N TYR A 59 -26.67 -48.37 24.68
CA TYR A 59 -25.60 -47.86 25.52
C TYR A 59 -25.95 -48.12 27.00
N MET A 60 -24.95 -48.35 27.84
CA MET A 60 -25.11 -48.66 29.26
C MET A 60 -25.77 -47.51 30.03
N ASP A 61 -25.43 -46.26 29.65
CA ASP A 61 -25.97 -45.07 30.28
C ASP A 61 -25.95 -43.86 29.33
N ARG A 62 -26.39 -42.70 29.83
CA ARG A 62 -26.45 -41.44 29.07
C ARG A 62 -25.05 -40.85 28.79
N PHE A 63 -24.06 -41.15 29.62
CA PHE A 63 -22.67 -40.69 29.40
C PHE A 63 -22.02 -41.45 28.26
N GLU A 64 -22.24 -42.77 28.19
CA GLU A 64 -21.78 -43.59 27.07
C GLU A 64 -22.48 -43.17 25.77
N LEU A 65 -23.78 -42.87 25.81
CA LEU A 65 -24.50 -42.30 24.67
C LEU A 65 -23.90 -40.95 24.21
N ASP A 66 -23.65 -40.00 25.12
CA ASP A 66 -23.02 -38.71 24.77
C ASP A 66 -21.64 -38.95 24.14
N LYS A 67 -20.82 -39.80 24.75
CA LYS A 67 -19.48 -40.16 24.23
C LYS A 67 -19.56 -40.78 22.84
N ALA A 68 -20.49 -41.71 22.62
CA ALA A 68 -20.69 -42.34 21.32
C ALA A 68 -21.16 -41.34 20.26
N LEU A 69 -22.10 -40.46 20.60
CA LEU A 69 -22.58 -39.41 19.69
C LEU A 69 -21.46 -38.43 19.33
N ARG A 70 -20.66 -37.97 20.30
CA ARG A 70 -19.50 -37.11 20.05
C ARG A 70 -18.45 -37.80 19.19
N THR A 71 -18.25 -39.10 19.38
CA THR A 71 -17.33 -39.90 18.57
C THR A 71 -17.85 -40.05 17.13
N SER A 72 -19.14 -40.36 16.96
CA SER A 72 -19.77 -40.46 15.63
C SER A 72 -19.75 -39.15 14.87
N LEU A 73 -19.79 -38.03 15.60
CA LEU A 73 -19.72 -36.68 15.08
C LEU A 73 -18.38 -36.02 15.44
N ALA A 74 -17.29 -36.79 15.50
CA ALA A 74 -15.96 -36.23 15.81
C ALA A 74 -15.50 -35.22 14.75
N LYS A 75 -15.93 -35.40 13.49
CA LYS A 75 -15.74 -34.44 12.40
C LYS A 75 -16.58 -33.16 12.54
N PHE A 76 -17.60 -33.17 13.40
CA PHE A 76 -18.54 -32.07 13.61
C PHE A 76 -18.60 -31.66 15.09
N PRO A 77 -17.45 -31.26 15.69
CA PRO A 77 -17.36 -30.98 17.13
C PRO A 77 -18.33 -29.88 17.59
N ARG A 78 -18.70 -28.97 16.69
CA ARG A 78 -19.67 -27.89 16.95
C ARG A 78 -21.11 -28.35 17.19
N PHE A 79 -21.50 -29.57 16.79
CA PHE A 79 -22.81 -30.13 17.15
C PHE A 79 -22.81 -30.76 18.54
N HIS A 80 -21.63 -30.95 19.17
CA HIS A 80 -21.50 -31.59 20.47
C HIS A 80 -22.33 -30.92 21.58
N PRO A 81 -22.48 -29.58 21.67
CA PRO A 81 -23.39 -28.98 22.67
C PRO A 81 -24.84 -29.40 22.49
N ILE A 82 -25.33 -29.52 21.25
CA ILE A 82 -26.70 -30.00 20.95
C ILE A 82 -26.85 -31.46 21.35
N LEU A 83 -25.85 -32.29 21.01
CA LEU A 83 -25.84 -33.72 21.36
C LEU A 83 -25.78 -33.93 22.86
N ASN A 84 -24.94 -33.18 23.56
CA ASN A 84 -24.77 -33.24 25.01
C ASN A 84 -26.06 -32.84 25.73
N ASN A 85 -26.65 -31.71 25.34
CA ASN A 85 -27.94 -31.25 25.88
C ASN A 85 -29.05 -32.26 25.61
N PHE A 86 -29.03 -32.94 24.47
CA PHE A 86 -29.98 -34.00 24.15
C PHE A 86 -29.73 -35.27 24.98
N ALA A 87 -28.51 -35.79 24.98
CA ALA A 87 -28.13 -37.04 25.64
C ALA A 87 -28.30 -36.97 27.16
N LEU A 88 -27.83 -35.88 27.78
CA LEU A 88 -27.91 -35.71 29.23
C LEU A 88 -29.25 -35.12 29.67
N GLY A 89 -29.77 -34.13 28.94
CA GLY A 89 -30.91 -33.32 29.37
C GLY A 89 -32.28 -33.81 28.93
N ASN A 90 -32.38 -34.65 27.90
CA ASN A 90 -33.69 -35.04 27.37
C ASN A 90 -34.34 -36.17 28.19
N LYS A 91 -35.53 -35.92 28.73
CA LYS A 91 -36.33 -36.90 29.47
C LYS A 91 -37.01 -37.93 28.55
N SER A 92 -37.05 -37.70 27.24
CA SER A 92 -37.68 -38.61 26.27
C SER A 92 -36.81 -39.79 25.86
N LEU A 93 -35.55 -39.85 26.32
CA LEU A 93 -34.69 -41.01 26.11
C LEU A 93 -35.29 -42.22 26.84
N LYS A 94 -35.53 -43.29 26.09
CA LYS A 94 -36.12 -44.51 26.63
C LYS A 94 -35.04 -45.31 27.35
N HIS A 95 -35.44 -45.89 28.47
CA HIS A 95 -34.66 -46.85 29.22
C HIS A 95 -35.31 -48.22 29.08
N ARG A 96 -34.53 -49.26 28.76
CA ARG A 96 -35.04 -50.62 28.68
C ARG A 96 -34.47 -51.38 29.85
N LYS A 97 -35.34 -51.66 30.82
CA LYS A 97 -35.06 -52.58 31.91
C LYS A 97 -35.03 -53.98 31.33
N THR A 98 -33.85 -54.50 31.05
CA THR A 98 -33.68 -55.94 30.86
C THR A 98 -33.59 -56.55 32.25
N VAL A 99 -34.60 -57.34 32.62
CA VAL A 99 -34.54 -58.18 33.80
C VAL A 99 -33.44 -59.21 33.54
N GLY A 100 -32.39 -59.20 34.37
CA GLY A 100 -31.32 -60.17 34.27
C GLY A 100 -31.86 -61.59 34.40
N LEU A 101 -31.26 -62.53 33.68
CA LEU A 101 -31.64 -63.94 33.72
C LEU A 101 -31.29 -64.60 35.07
N THR A 102 -30.60 -63.89 35.96
CA THR A 102 -30.27 -64.36 37.31
C THR A 102 -30.81 -63.40 38.39
N PRO A 103 -31.22 -63.92 39.57
CA PRO A 103 -31.79 -63.12 40.66
C PRO A 103 -30.85 -62.06 41.28
N ASP A 104 -29.55 -62.11 41.00
CA ASP A 104 -28.53 -61.18 41.52
C ASP A 104 -28.07 -60.11 40.51
N ASP A 105 -28.60 -60.13 39.28
CA ASP A 105 -28.21 -59.16 38.26
C ASP A 105 -28.94 -57.82 38.47
N SER A 106 -28.16 -56.80 38.85
CA SER A 106 -28.61 -55.41 38.87
C SER A 106 -29.28 -55.04 37.54
N ILE A 107 -30.49 -54.49 37.59
CA ILE A 107 -31.22 -54.02 36.40
C ILE A 107 -30.36 -52.97 35.67
N VAL A 108 -29.77 -53.35 34.53
CA VAL A 108 -29.04 -52.40 33.68
C VAL A 108 -30.05 -51.68 32.80
N ASP A 109 -30.22 -50.37 33.04
CA ASP A 109 -31.09 -49.49 32.28
C ASP A 109 -30.37 -49.02 31.00
N PHE A 110 -30.45 -49.82 29.93
CA PHE A 110 -29.86 -49.43 28.65
C PHE A 110 -30.59 -48.23 28.04
N VAL A 111 -29.83 -47.30 27.48
CA VAL A 111 -30.31 -46.13 26.73
C VAL A 111 -30.10 -46.37 25.23
N TRP A 112 -31.05 -45.99 24.39
CA TRP A 112 -30.87 -46.03 22.93
C TRP A 112 -31.59 -44.88 22.23
N LEU A 113 -31.20 -44.63 20.99
CA LEU A 113 -31.85 -43.67 20.10
C LEU A 113 -32.83 -44.41 19.17
N ASP A 114 -34.12 -44.14 19.32
CA ASP A 114 -35.12 -44.52 18.32
C ASP A 114 -35.20 -43.46 17.21
N GLY A 115 -35.90 -43.77 16.11
CA GLY A 115 -36.02 -42.85 14.98
C GLY A 115 -36.65 -41.51 15.34
N LYS A 116 -37.48 -41.43 16.39
CA LYS A 116 -38.06 -40.17 16.87
C LYS A 116 -37.00 -39.31 17.55
N ASN A 117 -36.15 -39.92 18.39
CA ASN A 117 -35.03 -39.24 19.05
C ASN A 117 -34.01 -38.74 18.01
N ILE A 118 -33.63 -39.56 17.03
CA ILE A 118 -32.76 -39.15 15.92
C ILE A 118 -33.35 -37.95 15.17
N ASN A 119 -34.61 -38.03 14.75
CA ASN A 119 -35.27 -36.92 14.05
C ASN A 119 -35.36 -35.64 14.91
N THR A 120 -35.45 -35.79 16.24
CA THR A 120 -35.43 -34.66 17.16
C THR A 120 -34.05 -33.99 17.20
N ILE A 121 -32.97 -34.77 17.31
CA ILE A 121 -31.59 -34.28 17.21
C ILE A 121 -31.38 -33.58 15.87
N LYS A 122 -31.77 -34.24 14.76
CA LYS A 122 -31.68 -33.66 13.42
C LYS A 122 -32.42 -32.35 13.32
N ASN A 123 -33.62 -32.25 13.89
CA ASN A 123 -34.38 -30.99 13.90
C ASN A 123 -33.73 -29.91 14.76
N PHE A 124 -33.08 -30.25 15.87
CA PHE A 124 -32.29 -29.28 16.64
C PHE A 124 -31.08 -28.79 15.87
N ILE A 125 -30.35 -29.68 15.20
CA ILE A 125 -29.26 -29.30 14.30
C ILE A 125 -29.79 -28.44 13.15
N ARG A 126 -30.89 -28.84 12.47
CA ARG A 126 -31.53 -28.01 11.42
C ARG A 126 -31.93 -26.65 11.92
N LYS A 127 -32.50 -26.54 13.13
CA LYS A 127 -32.89 -25.23 13.70
C LYS A 127 -31.69 -24.38 14.03
N HIS A 128 -30.63 -24.98 14.56
CA HIS A 128 -29.37 -24.31 14.86
C HIS A 128 -28.71 -23.79 13.57
N VAL A 129 -28.67 -24.62 12.53
CA VAL A 129 -28.14 -24.29 11.21
C VAL A 129 -29.05 -23.34 10.44
N ALA A 130 -30.39 -23.43 10.57
CA ALA A 130 -31.31 -22.48 9.94
C ALA A 130 -31.21 -21.05 10.53
N THR A 131 -30.56 -20.92 11.69
CA THR A 131 -30.20 -19.63 12.26
C THR A 131 -28.78 -19.18 11.90
N ASP A 132 -28.06 -19.94 11.06
CA ASP A 132 -26.62 -19.82 10.84
C ASP A 132 -26.19 -18.44 10.40
N SER A 133 -24.95 -18.16 10.80
CA SER A 133 -24.22 -16.96 10.41
C SER A 133 -23.12 -17.26 9.39
N TYR A 134 -22.99 -18.51 8.94
CA TYR A 134 -22.01 -18.92 7.94
C TYR A 134 -22.56 -18.83 6.52
N SER A 135 -21.72 -18.34 5.63
CA SER A 135 -21.97 -18.25 4.20
C SER A 135 -20.67 -18.54 3.46
N LYS A 136 -20.73 -19.41 2.45
CA LYS A 136 -19.56 -19.77 1.63
C LYS A 136 -19.07 -18.56 0.84
N ALA A 137 -19.99 -17.73 0.34
CA ALA A 137 -19.66 -16.49 -0.35
C ALA A 137 -18.90 -15.52 0.56
N VAL A 138 -19.34 -15.36 1.81
CA VAL A 138 -18.62 -14.54 2.79
C VAL A 138 -17.26 -15.14 3.15
N SER A 139 -17.15 -16.45 3.36
CA SER A 139 -15.87 -17.11 3.66
C SER A 139 -14.86 -16.85 2.53
N ARG A 140 -15.27 -17.08 1.28
CA ARG A 140 -14.46 -16.75 0.09
C ARG A 140 -14.08 -15.27 0.05
N PHE A 141 -15.04 -14.37 0.30
CA PHE A 141 -14.78 -12.93 0.37
C PHE A 141 -13.77 -12.55 1.45
N LEU A 142 -13.84 -13.18 2.63
CA LEU A 142 -12.89 -12.96 3.71
C LEU A 142 -11.50 -13.52 3.38
N HIS A 143 -11.42 -14.66 2.69
CA HIS A 143 -10.16 -15.18 2.16
C HIS A 143 -9.53 -14.24 1.12
N ASP A 144 -10.33 -13.63 0.27
CA ASP A 144 -9.83 -12.67 -0.73
C ASP A 144 -9.35 -11.35 -0.07
N LEU A 145 -9.80 -11.03 1.15
CA LEU A 145 -9.31 -9.92 1.97
C LEU A 145 -8.15 -10.32 2.91
N GLN A 146 -7.91 -11.62 3.05
CA GLN A 146 -7.02 -12.17 4.08
C GLN A 146 -5.58 -11.74 3.86
N GLY A 147 -4.93 -11.29 4.95
CA GLY A 147 -3.52 -10.91 4.94
C GLY A 147 -3.20 -9.59 4.22
N ILE A 148 -4.18 -8.97 3.55
CA ILE A 148 -4.01 -7.65 2.95
C ILE A 148 -4.06 -6.59 4.04
N VAL A 149 -3.04 -5.74 4.08
CA VAL A 149 -2.93 -4.66 5.06
C VAL A 149 -3.33 -3.34 4.40
N PHE A 150 -4.15 -2.55 5.09
CA PHE A 150 -4.65 -1.25 4.63
C PHE A 150 -4.25 -0.13 5.59
N ALA A 151 -3.89 1.04 5.04
CA ALA A 151 -3.48 2.22 5.83
C ALA A 151 -4.59 2.89 6.65
N ASP A 152 -5.85 2.65 6.29
CA ASP A 152 -7.03 3.06 7.04
C ASP A 152 -8.26 2.20 6.66
N SER A 153 -9.35 2.38 7.41
CA SER A 153 -10.61 1.64 7.18
C SER A 153 -11.31 2.05 5.88
N VAL A 154 -11.03 3.25 5.36
CA VAL A 154 -11.64 3.74 4.12
C VAL A 154 -11.03 2.96 2.96
N MET A 155 -9.70 2.84 2.90
CA MET A 155 -9.00 2.02 1.90
C MET A 155 -9.49 0.56 1.94
N MET A 156 -9.57 -0.03 3.14
CA MET A 156 -10.09 -1.40 3.29
C MET A 156 -11.53 -1.54 2.76
N ARG A 157 -12.43 -0.62 3.13
CA ARG A 157 -13.82 -0.64 2.66
C ARG A 157 -13.89 -0.51 1.15
N ARG A 158 -13.10 0.39 0.55
CA ARG A 158 -13.09 0.59 -0.90
C ARG A 158 -12.56 -0.63 -1.63
N TYR A 159 -11.48 -1.23 -1.14
CA TYR A 159 -11.00 -2.51 -1.66
C TYR A 159 -12.08 -3.59 -1.58
N ALA A 160 -12.79 -3.70 -0.46
CA ALA A 160 -13.90 -4.63 -0.31
C ALA A 160 -15.08 -4.34 -1.27
N LEU A 161 -15.40 -3.07 -1.54
CA LEU A 161 -16.42 -2.69 -2.52
C LEU A 161 -16.01 -3.08 -3.94
N SER A 162 -14.77 -2.79 -4.31
CA SER A 162 -14.20 -3.15 -5.60
C SER A 162 -14.15 -4.68 -5.78
N LEU A 163 -13.77 -5.41 -4.74
CA LEU A 163 -13.81 -6.87 -4.70
C LEU A 163 -15.24 -7.39 -4.87
N LEU A 164 -16.23 -6.82 -4.17
CA LEU A 164 -17.63 -7.22 -4.32
C LEU A 164 -18.15 -6.95 -5.73
N ALA A 165 -17.82 -5.80 -6.31
CA ALA A 165 -18.20 -5.48 -7.69
C ALA A 165 -17.60 -6.50 -8.68
N ALA A 166 -16.32 -6.86 -8.49
CA ALA A 166 -15.62 -7.87 -9.26
C ALA A 166 -16.27 -9.26 -9.11
N SER A 167 -16.56 -9.69 -7.87
CA SER A 167 -17.26 -10.94 -7.58
C SER A 167 -18.63 -11.03 -8.23
N LEU A 168 -19.36 -9.91 -8.28
CA LEU A 168 -20.65 -9.83 -8.94
C LEU A 168 -20.55 -9.65 -10.47
N GLY A 169 -19.34 -9.53 -11.05
CA GLY A 169 -19.15 -9.30 -12.48
C GLY A 169 -19.70 -7.96 -12.98
N VAL A 170 -19.76 -6.95 -12.10
CA VAL A 170 -20.28 -5.62 -12.42
C VAL A 170 -19.34 -4.93 -13.39
N CYS A 171 -19.85 -4.58 -14.57
CA CYS A 171 -19.13 -3.85 -15.61
C CYS A 171 -17.83 -4.54 -16.09
N TYR A 172 -17.83 -5.88 -16.03
CA TYR A 172 -16.73 -6.75 -16.45
C TYR A 172 -16.69 -6.91 -17.98
N GLU A 173 -15.50 -6.74 -18.58
CA GLU A 173 -15.24 -7.07 -19.99
C GLU A 173 -14.58 -8.45 -20.08
N GLY A 174 -15.31 -9.46 -20.58
CA GLY A 174 -14.85 -10.85 -20.66
C GLY A 174 -13.73 -11.17 -21.64
N ASN A 175 -13.00 -10.16 -22.13
CA ASN A 175 -11.79 -10.29 -22.95
C ASN A 175 -10.69 -9.30 -22.50
N GLY A 176 -10.85 -8.67 -21.32
CA GLY A 176 -9.86 -7.78 -20.75
C GLY A 176 -8.86 -8.54 -19.88
N PRO A 177 -7.75 -7.91 -19.46
CA PRO A 177 -6.76 -8.50 -18.54
C PRO A 177 -7.32 -8.95 -17.17
N TYR A 178 -8.61 -8.76 -16.95
CA TYR A 178 -9.36 -9.22 -15.80
C TYR A 178 -9.77 -10.68 -15.88
N ASP A 179 -9.29 -11.50 -16.83
CA ASP A 179 -9.64 -12.92 -16.95
C ASP A 179 -9.37 -13.76 -15.68
N LYS A 180 -8.56 -13.26 -14.75
CA LYS A 180 -8.42 -13.82 -13.39
C LYS A 180 -9.49 -13.44 -12.38
N ILE A 181 -10.32 -12.41 -12.61
CA ILE A 181 -11.54 -12.16 -11.80
C ILE A 181 -12.50 -13.37 -11.89
N SER A 182 -12.34 -14.28 -12.86
CA SER A 182 -13.00 -15.59 -12.81
C SER A 182 -12.76 -16.32 -11.48
N SER A 183 -11.59 -16.18 -10.85
CA SER A 183 -11.28 -16.77 -9.54
C SER A 183 -12.01 -16.09 -8.38
N VAL A 184 -12.54 -14.88 -8.56
CA VAL A 184 -13.31 -14.13 -7.55
C VAL A 184 -14.81 -14.08 -7.88
N SER A 185 -15.17 -14.41 -9.12
CA SER A 185 -16.55 -14.40 -9.60
C SER A 185 -17.44 -15.33 -8.79
N TRP A 186 -18.62 -14.83 -8.44
CA TRP A 186 -19.61 -15.57 -7.68
C TRP A 186 -20.63 -16.23 -8.59
N GLU A 187 -20.89 -17.49 -8.30
CA GLU A 187 -22.03 -18.21 -8.84
C GLU A 187 -23.34 -17.66 -8.26
N GLU A 188 -24.46 -17.88 -8.95
CA GLU A 188 -25.77 -17.38 -8.50
C GLU A 188 -26.20 -17.96 -7.14
N ASN A 189 -25.77 -19.18 -6.82
CA ASN A 189 -25.97 -19.84 -5.53
C ASN A 189 -25.21 -19.13 -4.38
N GLU A 190 -24.02 -18.56 -4.65
CA GLU A 190 -23.20 -17.82 -3.68
C GLU A 190 -23.85 -16.47 -3.37
N VAL A 191 -24.39 -15.79 -4.38
CA VAL A 191 -25.17 -14.57 -4.14
C VAL A 191 -26.43 -14.88 -3.36
N GLU A 192 -27.15 -15.96 -3.71
CA GLU A 192 -28.33 -16.39 -2.97
C GLU A 192 -28.02 -16.66 -1.50
N ASP A 193 -26.88 -17.28 -1.21
CA ASP A 193 -26.41 -17.57 0.14
C ASP A 193 -26.29 -16.30 1.01
N LEU A 194 -25.82 -15.18 0.45
CA LEU A 194 -25.77 -13.89 1.15
C LEU A 194 -27.15 -13.34 1.52
N PHE A 195 -28.11 -13.46 0.61
CA PHE A 195 -29.48 -13.04 0.87
C PHE A 195 -30.12 -13.91 1.96
N ARG A 196 -29.85 -15.22 1.94
CA ARG A 196 -30.28 -16.15 3.00
C ARG A 196 -29.66 -15.78 4.34
N LEU A 197 -28.37 -15.47 4.39
CA LEU A 197 -27.66 -15.05 5.61
C LEU A 197 -28.32 -13.82 6.26
N LYS A 198 -28.59 -12.77 5.47
CA LYS A 198 -29.20 -11.54 5.99
C LYS A 198 -30.64 -11.74 6.44
N TYR A 199 -31.43 -12.46 5.66
CA TYR A 199 -32.88 -12.52 5.84
C TYR A 199 -33.41 -13.75 6.56
N LYS A 200 -32.52 -14.72 6.85
CA LYS A 200 -32.78 -15.95 7.59
C LYS A 200 -34.07 -16.63 7.10
N SER A 201 -34.91 -17.09 8.03
CA SER A 201 -36.18 -17.78 7.77
C SER A 201 -37.24 -16.95 7.02
N LYS A 202 -36.99 -15.66 6.76
CA LYS A 202 -37.91 -14.80 5.99
C LYS A 202 -37.65 -14.91 4.48
N PHE A 203 -36.51 -15.45 4.05
CA PHE A 203 -36.21 -15.71 2.64
C PHE A 203 -36.90 -17.00 2.17
N ARG A 204 -38.16 -16.89 1.75
CA ARG A 204 -38.98 -18.02 1.25
C ARG A 204 -38.72 -18.28 -0.25
N GLU A 205 -39.10 -19.46 -0.75
CA GLU A 205 -39.01 -19.83 -2.17
C GLU A 205 -39.67 -18.81 -3.12
N SER A 206 -40.77 -18.17 -2.69
CA SER A 206 -41.43 -17.11 -3.45
C SER A 206 -40.57 -15.84 -3.60
N ILE A 207 -39.71 -15.55 -2.62
CA ILE A 207 -38.75 -14.45 -2.67
C ILE A 207 -37.52 -14.89 -3.48
N GLN A 208 -37.04 -16.12 -3.27
CA GLN A 208 -35.94 -16.67 -4.06
C GLN A 208 -36.22 -16.62 -5.57
N SER A 209 -37.38 -17.14 -5.99
CA SER A 209 -37.83 -17.06 -7.39
C SER A 209 -38.02 -15.62 -7.87
N MET A 210 -38.34 -14.68 -6.97
CA MET A 210 -38.42 -13.25 -7.30
C MET A 210 -37.05 -12.56 -7.36
N CYS A 211 -36.00 -13.04 -6.71
CA CYS A 211 -34.67 -12.44 -6.76
C CYS A 211 -33.84 -13.06 -7.89
N PHE A 212 -33.95 -14.37 -8.08
CA PHE A 212 -33.10 -15.19 -8.95
C PHE A 212 -33.85 -15.88 -10.10
N GLY A 213 -35.19 -15.84 -10.14
CA GLY A 213 -35.95 -16.43 -11.24
C GLY A 213 -35.82 -15.65 -12.55
N SER A 214 -36.20 -16.28 -13.66
CA SER A 214 -36.20 -15.67 -15.00
C SER A 214 -37.39 -14.72 -15.24
N VAL A 215 -38.45 -14.83 -14.44
CA VAL A 215 -39.70 -14.08 -14.64
C VAL A 215 -39.68 -12.76 -13.87
N GLU A 216 -39.87 -11.65 -14.59
CA GLU A 216 -40.08 -10.33 -13.97
C GLU A 216 -41.47 -10.29 -13.33
N PRO A 217 -41.58 -9.99 -12.03
CA PRO A 217 -42.88 -9.73 -11.42
C PRO A 217 -43.44 -8.44 -12.04
N SER A 218 -44.71 -8.47 -12.48
CA SER A 218 -45.35 -7.28 -13.02
C SER A 218 -45.42 -6.16 -11.96
N MET A 219 -45.44 -4.90 -12.39
CA MET A 219 -45.58 -3.75 -11.49
C MET A 219 -46.83 -3.85 -10.60
N ASP A 220 -47.89 -4.50 -11.08
CA ASP A 220 -49.11 -4.75 -10.31
C ASP A 220 -48.91 -5.79 -9.21
N VAL A 221 -48.13 -6.86 -9.49
CA VAL A 221 -47.71 -7.82 -8.47
C VAL A 221 -46.90 -7.10 -7.40
N PHE A 222 -45.99 -6.20 -7.80
CA PHE A 222 -45.19 -5.43 -6.85
C PHE A 222 -46.04 -4.49 -5.99
N LYS A 223 -46.98 -3.74 -6.59
CA LYS A 223 -47.86 -2.83 -5.85
C LYS A 223 -48.73 -3.58 -4.83
N LYS A 224 -49.35 -4.69 -5.25
CA LYS A 224 -50.14 -5.56 -4.36
C LYS A 224 -49.30 -6.21 -3.26
N PHE A 225 -48.04 -6.52 -3.55
CA PHE A 225 -47.12 -7.03 -2.54
C PHE A 225 -46.74 -5.95 -1.52
N ARG A 226 -46.43 -4.73 -1.97
CA ARG A 226 -46.01 -3.61 -1.12
C ARG A 226 -47.07 -3.21 -0.10
N GLU A 227 -48.34 -3.23 -0.49
CA GLU A 227 -49.47 -2.86 0.37
C GLU A 227 -49.72 -3.88 1.50
N ASN A 228 -49.23 -5.11 1.37
CA ASN A 228 -49.46 -6.21 2.34
C ASN A 228 -48.23 -6.61 3.17
N MET A 229 -47.08 -5.96 3.00
CA MET A 229 -45.82 -6.38 3.61
C MET A 229 -45.50 -5.68 4.94
N ASN A 230 -44.89 -6.42 5.88
CA ASN A 230 -44.22 -5.84 7.03
C ASN A 230 -42.91 -5.13 6.61
N LYS A 231 -42.38 -4.24 7.46
CA LYS A 231 -41.15 -3.46 7.17
C LYS A 231 -39.95 -4.34 6.76
N ASP A 232 -39.82 -5.53 7.33
CA ASP A 232 -38.72 -6.44 7.03
C ASP A 232 -38.79 -7.00 5.60
N THR A 233 -40.00 -7.33 5.12
CA THR A 233 -40.18 -7.86 3.77
C THR A 233 -39.94 -6.77 2.70
N VAL A 234 -40.21 -5.51 3.04
CA VAL A 234 -39.86 -4.35 2.19
C VAL A 234 -38.34 -4.22 2.03
N GLY A 235 -37.57 -4.47 3.08
CA GLY A 235 -36.10 -4.49 3.03
C GLY A 235 -35.57 -5.55 2.07
N ILE A 236 -36.08 -6.78 2.20
CA ILE A 236 -35.74 -7.91 1.31
C ILE A 236 -35.98 -7.54 -0.15
N TYR A 237 -37.17 -7.01 -0.43
CA TYR A 237 -37.53 -6.64 -1.80
C TYR A 237 -36.58 -5.56 -2.35
N LYS A 238 -36.27 -4.53 -1.55
CA LYS A 238 -35.39 -3.44 -1.98
C LYS A 238 -34.03 -3.97 -2.40
N ASP A 239 -33.44 -4.87 -1.63
CA ASP A 239 -32.13 -5.44 -1.94
C ASP A 239 -32.16 -6.41 -3.13
N CYS A 240 -33.21 -7.23 -3.25
CA CYS A 240 -33.40 -8.08 -4.43
C CYS A 240 -33.60 -7.27 -5.71
N PHE A 241 -34.38 -6.19 -5.64
CA PHE A 241 -34.56 -5.27 -6.75
C PHE A 241 -33.25 -4.59 -7.15
N ARG A 242 -32.43 -4.18 -6.16
CA ARG A 242 -31.08 -3.63 -6.40
C ARG A 242 -30.18 -4.65 -7.09
N TYR A 243 -30.10 -5.87 -6.57
CA TYR A 243 -29.31 -6.95 -7.18
C TYR A 243 -29.77 -7.27 -8.59
N ARG A 244 -31.08 -7.42 -8.84
CA ARG A 244 -31.59 -7.64 -10.21
C ARG A 244 -31.30 -6.46 -11.13
N THR A 245 -31.44 -5.24 -10.65
CA THR A 245 -31.09 -4.04 -11.43
C THR A 245 -29.63 -4.07 -11.82
N LEU A 246 -28.76 -4.47 -10.88
CA LEU A 246 -27.33 -4.62 -11.08
C LEU A 246 -27.02 -5.74 -12.08
N LYS A 247 -27.61 -6.93 -11.91
CA LYS A 247 -27.51 -8.06 -12.85
C LYS A 247 -27.97 -7.72 -14.26
N ARG A 248 -29.10 -7.04 -14.39
CA ARG A 248 -29.69 -6.72 -15.70
C ARG A 248 -28.93 -5.62 -16.43
N ARG A 249 -28.44 -4.61 -15.71
CA ARG A 249 -27.89 -3.39 -16.33
C ARG A 249 -26.37 -3.42 -16.42
N PHE A 250 -25.70 -4.08 -15.49
CA PHE A 250 -24.25 -3.91 -15.29
C PHE A 250 -23.47 -5.23 -15.35
N ILE A 251 -24.07 -6.38 -15.07
CA ILE A 251 -23.38 -7.66 -15.30
C ILE A 251 -23.27 -7.92 -16.80
N SER A 252 -22.08 -8.33 -17.25
CA SER A 252 -21.71 -8.68 -18.64
C SER A 252 -21.82 -7.60 -19.72
N ASN A 253 -22.01 -6.33 -19.35
CA ASN A 253 -22.06 -5.21 -20.29
C ASN A 253 -20.87 -4.26 -20.10
N ARG A 254 -20.37 -3.70 -21.21
CA ARG A 254 -19.52 -2.50 -21.16
C ARG A 254 -20.32 -1.37 -20.50
N CYS A 255 -19.88 -0.93 -19.33
CA CYS A 255 -20.45 0.24 -18.68
C CYS A 255 -19.70 1.50 -19.11
N SER A 256 -20.44 2.55 -19.46
CA SER A 256 -19.87 3.91 -19.39
C SER A 256 -19.50 4.23 -17.94
N ASP A 257 -18.67 5.25 -17.73
CA ASP A 257 -18.29 5.68 -16.37
C ASP A 257 -19.51 6.07 -15.53
N ASP A 258 -20.54 6.66 -16.13
CA ASP A 258 -21.74 7.05 -15.39
C ASP A 258 -22.57 5.84 -14.94
N ARG A 259 -22.61 4.80 -15.79
CA ARG A 259 -23.20 3.51 -15.43
C ARG A 259 -22.43 2.87 -14.30
N TRP A 260 -21.10 3.00 -14.30
CA TRP A 260 -20.26 2.51 -13.22
C TRP A 260 -20.53 3.25 -11.90
N ASN A 261 -20.57 4.58 -11.90
CA ASN A 261 -20.88 5.37 -10.71
C ASN A 261 -22.23 4.97 -10.09
N PHE A 262 -23.28 4.83 -10.92
CA PHE A 262 -24.58 4.35 -10.44
C PHE A 262 -24.52 2.90 -9.94
N SER A 263 -23.71 2.05 -10.58
CA SER A 263 -23.52 0.68 -10.09
C SER A 263 -22.79 0.65 -8.75
N PHE A 264 -21.86 1.58 -8.51
CA PHE A 264 -21.10 1.66 -7.26
C PHE A 264 -21.99 2.00 -6.07
N ASP A 265 -22.95 2.92 -6.22
CA ASP A 265 -23.96 3.20 -5.17
C ASP A 265 -24.80 1.97 -4.82
N LEU A 266 -25.11 1.15 -5.84
CA LEU A 266 -25.83 -0.11 -5.64
C LEU A 266 -24.95 -1.17 -4.97
N VAL A 267 -23.69 -1.27 -5.38
CA VAL A 267 -22.69 -2.16 -4.77
C VAL A 267 -22.45 -1.77 -3.31
N ASP A 268 -22.26 -0.49 -3.00
CA ASP A 268 -22.08 0.00 -1.63
C ASP A 268 -23.33 -0.25 -0.79
N SER A 269 -24.52 0.04 -1.34
CA SER A 269 -25.78 -0.31 -0.68
C SER A 269 -25.88 -1.80 -0.37
N LEU A 270 -25.41 -2.68 -1.26
CA LEU A 270 -25.39 -4.14 -1.05
C LEU A 270 -24.32 -4.55 -0.04
N TYR A 271 -23.13 -3.97 -0.10
CA TYR A 271 -22.03 -4.21 0.83
C TYR A 271 -22.42 -3.83 2.26
N VAL A 272 -22.88 -2.60 2.49
CA VAL A 272 -23.39 -2.12 3.78
C VAL A 272 -24.47 -3.04 4.33
N SER A 273 -25.31 -3.53 3.43
CA SER A 273 -26.43 -4.41 3.75
C SER A 273 -26.01 -5.84 4.12
N LEU A 274 -25.10 -6.44 3.36
CA LEU A 274 -24.84 -7.89 3.35
C LEU A 274 -23.51 -8.26 4.01
N LEU A 275 -22.48 -7.43 3.88
CA LEU A 275 -21.09 -7.80 4.19
C LEU A 275 -20.44 -6.93 5.26
N GLN A 276 -20.76 -5.63 5.31
CA GLN A 276 -20.05 -4.67 6.16
C GLN A 276 -19.94 -5.16 7.61
N LYS A 277 -21.05 -5.57 8.22
CA LYS A 277 -21.04 -6.05 9.62
C LYS A 277 -20.13 -7.28 9.80
N THR A 278 -20.10 -8.18 8.83
CA THR A 278 -19.28 -9.40 8.91
C THR A 278 -17.82 -9.08 8.68
N VAL A 279 -17.49 -8.22 7.70
CA VAL A 279 -16.13 -7.74 7.46
C VAL A 279 -15.61 -6.98 8.68
N GLU A 280 -16.42 -6.09 9.27
CA GLU A 280 -16.11 -5.35 10.49
C GLU A 280 -15.89 -6.25 11.71
N ALA A 281 -16.60 -7.38 11.78
CA ALA A 281 -16.40 -8.37 12.84
C ALA A 281 -15.13 -9.22 12.65
N ASN A 282 -14.57 -9.26 11.44
CA ASN A 282 -13.45 -10.15 11.08
C ASN A 282 -12.17 -9.39 10.67
N TYR A 283 -12.14 -8.06 10.78
CA TYR A 283 -10.89 -7.32 10.67
C TYR A 283 -10.34 -6.97 12.03
N GLN A 284 -9.03 -6.80 12.08
CA GLN A 284 -8.33 -6.27 13.23
C GLN A 284 -7.78 -4.88 12.90
N LYS A 285 -8.11 -3.93 13.76
CA LYS A 285 -7.44 -2.63 13.81
C LYS A 285 -6.19 -2.76 14.68
N ILE A 286 -5.03 -2.51 14.11
CA ILE A 286 -3.75 -2.64 14.79
C ILE A 286 -3.15 -1.27 15.02
N ASN A 287 -2.98 -0.94 16.30
CA ASN A 287 -2.45 0.35 16.78
C ASN A 287 -1.07 0.22 17.42
N SER A 288 -0.50 -0.99 17.48
CA SER A 288 0.79 -1.23 18.12
C SER A 288 1.91 -1.06 17.11
N PHE A 289 2.80 -0.12 17.39
CA PHE A 289 4.10 -0.02 16.74
C PHE A 289 5.18 -0.04 17.82
N ASN A 290 6.22 -0.84 17.58
CA ASN A 290 7.36 -0.89 18.49
C ASN A 290 8.42 0.13 18.08
N ASP A 291 8.43 1.28 18.75
CA ASP A 291 9.44 2.35 18.58
C ASP A 291 10.86 1.95 19.02
N GLU A 292 11.06 0.74 19.52
CA GLU A 292 12.39 0.22 19.81
C GLU A 292 13.05 -0.35 18.56
N ILE A 293 12.27 -0.78 17.57
CA ILE A 293 12.78 -1.38 16.34
C ILE A 293 13.09 -0.27 15.32
N PRO A 294 14.36 -0.06 14.93
CA PRO A 294 14.70 0.89 13.88
C PRO A 294 14.21 0.38 12.52
N VAL A 295 13.87 1.31 11.63
CA VAL A 295 13.63 0.99 10.22
C VAL A 295 14.98 0.68 9.58
N VAL A 296 15.11 -0.51 9.01
CA VAL A 296 16.34 -0.97 8.34
C VAL A 296 15.96 -1.48 6.96
N TRP A 297 16.53 -0.86 5.93
CA TRP A 297 16.44 -1.33 4.55
C TRP A 297 17.75 -1.99 4.15
N LYS A 298 17.64 -3.13 3.47
CA LYS A 298 18.74 -3.91 2.92
C LYS A 298 18.55 -4.05 1.42
N THR A 299 19.62 -4.34 0.72
CA THR A 299 19.59 -4.61 -0.71
C THR A 299 20.42 -5.85 -0.99
N ASP A 300 19.83 -6.88 -1.59
CA ASP A 300 20.52 -8.14 -1.90
C ASP A 300 21.16 -8.07 -3.30
N GLY A 301 21.97 -7.04 -3.53
CA GLY A 301 22.63 -6.82 -4.84
C GLY A 301 21.73 -6.26 -5.93
N CYS A 302 20.51 -5.84 -5.59
CA CYS A 302 19.65 -5.03 -6.45
C CYS A 302 20.42 -3.75 -6.83
N GLY A 303 20.50 -3.43 -8.12
CA GLY A 303 21.28 -2.29 -8.64
C GLY A 303 20.78 -0.94 -8.15
N CYS A 304 21.32 0.13 -8.73
CA CYS A 304 20.77 1.47 -8.49
C CYS A 304 19.49 1.68 -9.30
N SER A 305 18.69 2.64 -8.84
CA SER A 305 17.57 3.18 -9.60
C SER A 305 18.01 3.58 -11.02
N GLN A 306 17.26 3.10 -12.01
CA GLN A 306 17.46 3.45 -13.42
C GLN A 306 16.70 4.74 -13.81
N TYR A 307 16.53 5.68 -12.87
CA TYR A 307 15.67 6.88 -13.04
C TYR A 307 15.88 7.69 -14.33
N LYS A 308 17.06 7.65 -14.94
CA LYS A 308 17.35 8.32 -16.21
C LYS A 308 16.81 7.58 -17.41
N ASP A 309 16.74 6.26 -17.29
CA ASP A 309 16.25 5.35 -18.29
C ASP A 309 14.74 5.17 -18.13
N LEU A 310 14.12 5.64 -17.03
CA LEU A 310 12.67 5.67 -16.88
C LEU A 310 12.03 6.86 -17.64
N ASN A 311 10.86 6.63 -18.24
CA ASN A 311 10.02 7.63 -18.91
C ASN A 311 9.49 8.70 -17.94
N GLY A 312 9.43 8.40 -16.64
CA GLY A 312 9.11 9.38 -15.61
C GLY A 312 9.28 8.84 -14.19
N ASN A 313 8.37 9.18 -13.28
CA ASN A 313 8.58 8.94 -11.84
C ASN A 313 7.78 7.74 -11.34
N VAL A 314 8.49 6.76 -10.78
CA VAL A 314 7.89 5.68 -10.01
C VAL A 314 8.11 5.97 -8.52
N TYR A 315 7.00 6.10 -7.79
CA TYR A 315 6.94 6.53 -6.39
C TYR A 315 6.49 5.36 -5.50
N ALA A 316 7.34 4.89 -4.61
CA ALA A 316 6.99 3.83 -3.66
C ALA A 316 6.58 4.40 -2.30
N VAL A 317 5.75 3.67 -1.54
CA VAL A 317 5.46 3.96 -0.14
C VAL A 317 5.83 2.76 0.70
N TYR A 318 6.72 2.95 1.66
CA TYR A 318 7.10 1.97 2.67
C TYR A 318 6.37 2.29 3.99
N PRO A 319 5.38 1.49 4.40
CA PRO A 319 4.68 1.71 5.66
C PRO A 319 5.45 1.27 6.90
N TYR A 320 5.20 1.95 8.02
CA TYR A 320 5.86 1.69 9.29
C TYR A 320 5.67 0.26 9.80
N TRP A 321 4.53 -0.38 9.52
CA TRP A 321 4.22 -1.73 10.00
C TRP A 321 5.01 -2.83 9.30
N LEU A 322 5.75 -2.51 8.23
CA LEU A 322 6.70 -3.45 7.63
C LEU A 322 8.01 -3.52 8.42
N ALA A 323 8.33 -2.49 9.22
CA ALA A 323 9.57 -2.45 9.96
C ALA A 323 9.66 -3.61 10.97
N LYS A 324 10.67 -4.47 10.78
CA LYS A 324 10.90 -5.68 11.58
C LYS A 324 12.36 -5.81 12.01
N GLU A 325 12.60 -6.64 13.02
CA GLU A 325 13.97 -6.97 13.44
C GLU A 325 14.76 -7.57 12.26
N GLY A 326 15.97 -7.09 12.06
CA GLY A 326 16.80 -7.50 10.93
C GLY A 326 16.52 -6.74 9.62
N GLY A 327 15.45 -5.93 9.54
CA GLY A 327 15.14 -5.10 8.37
C GLY A 327 14.51 -5.86 7.20
N ASP A 328 14.14 -5.09 6.17
CA ASP A 328 13.57 -5.61 4.91
C ASP A 328 14.56 -5.46 3.78
N THR A 329 14.68 -6.49 2.95
CA THR A 329 15.29 -6.35 1.62
C THR A 329 14.34 -5.53 0.76
N LEU A 330 14.85 -4.59 -0.03
CA LEU A 330 14.09 -3.82 -1.01
C LEU A 330 14.85 -3.79 -2.35
N ASP A 331 14.13 -3.88 -3.46
CA ASP A 331 14.71 -3.69 -4.80
C ASP A 331 14.44 -2.26 -5.29
N PHE A 332 15.49 -1.44 -5.34
CA PHE A 332 15.40 -0.04 -5.73
C PHE A 332 15.47 0.21 -7.24
N SER A 333 15.69 -0.82 -8.06
CA SER A 333 16.02 -0.65 -9.48
C SER A 333 14.91 0.00 -10.31
N GLY A 334 13.65 -0.34 -10.02
CA GLY A 334 12.47 0.16 -10.74
C GLY A 334 11.82 1.41 -10.15
N ILE A 335 12.37 2.01 -9.09
CA ILE A 335 11.74 3.17 -8.42
C ILE A 335 12.64 4.40 -8.42
N THR A 336 12.04 5.59 -8.38
CA THR A 336 12.76 6.88 -8.35
C THR A 336 12.71 7.54 -6.98
N ARG A 337 11.61 7.35 -6.26
CA ARG A 337 11.38 7.87 -4.92
C ARG A 337 10.72 6.81 -4.07
N ILE A 338 11.00 6.81 -2.77
CA ILE A 338 10.33 6.00 -1.76
C ILE A 338 9.91 6.90 -0.60
N ALA A 339 8.73 6.69 -0.05
CA ALA A 339 8.21 7.50 1.03
C ALA A 339 7.92 6.67 2.26
N TYR A 340 8.37 7.13 3.42
CA TYR A 340 8.07 6.49 4.69
C TYR A 340 6.68 6.93 5.19
N TYR A 341 5.74 5.99 5.27
CA TYR A 341 4.42 6.19 5.89
C TYR A 341 4.45 5.74 7.34
N GLY A 342 4.64 6.70 8.25
CA GLY A 342 4.76 6.40 9.69
C GLY A 342 4.71 7.62 10.60
N ILE A 343 4.30 8.78 10.10
CA ILE A 343 4.37 10.05 10.83
C ILE A 343 3.01 10.73 10.80
N SER A 344 2.55 11.18 11.97
CA SER A 344 1.33 11.98 12.14
C SER A 344 1.63 13.34 12.75
N ALA A 345 0.69 14.29 12.61
CA ALA A 345 0.79 15.62 13.19
C ALA A 345 -0.28 15.86 14.27
N SER A 346 0.16 15.93 15.52
CA SER A 346 -0.69 16.33 16.66
C SER A 346 -1.32 17.71 16.45
N ASP A 347 -2.35 18.06 17.24
CA ASP A 347 -3.03 19.37 17.13
C ASP A 347 -2.14 20.59 17.40
N LYS A 348 -0.93 20.38 17.92
CA LYS A 348 0.08 21.44 18.10
C LYS A 348 1.08 21.51 16.95
N GLY A 349 0.92 20.71 15.90
CA GLY A 349 1.87 20.63 14.79
C GLY A 349 3.16 19.89 15.14
N VAL A 350 3.18 19.10 16.23
CA VAL A 350 4.33 18.26 16.60
C VAL A 350 4.20 16.91 15.89
N LEU A 351 5.30 16.48 15.25
CA LEU A 351 5.39 15.20 14.54
C LEU A 351 5.53 14.03 15.52
N GLN A 352 4.73 12.99 15.30
CA GLN A 352 4.67 11.82 16.17
C GLN A 352 4.73 10.51 15.37
N MET A 353 5.43 9.54 15.94
CA MET A 353 5.37 8.12 15.56
C MET A 353 4.01 7.53 15.96
N PRO A 354 3.61 6.35 15.44
CA PRO A 354 2.31 5.75 15.74
C PRO A 354 2.06 5.48 17.24
N SER A 355 3.13 5.28 18.01
CA SER A 355 3.11 5.16 19.47
C SER A 355 2.79 6.46 20.24
N GLY A 356 2.85 7.62 19.55
CA GLY A 356 2.80 8.96 20.15
C GLY A 356 4.16 9.59 20.47
N THR A 357 5.27 8.85 20.37
CA THR A 357 6.63 9.39 20.56
C THR A 357 6.95 10.47 19.53
N LYS A 358 7.68 11.52 19.92
CA LYS A 358 8.09 12.57 18.99
C LYS A 358 9.01 12.01 17.90
N SER A 359 8.65 12.19 16.63
CA SER A 359 9.41 11.63 15.49
C SER A 359 10.86 12.13 15.46
N LEU A 360 11.10 13.42 15.75
CA LEU A 360 12.46 13.97 15.80
C LEU A 360 13.33 13.26 16.85
N SER A 361 12.77 12.93 18.01
CA SER A 361 13.50 12.20 19.06
C SER A 361 13.80 10.76 18.64
N PHE A 362 12.88 10.12 17.93
CA PHE A 362 13.05 8.76 17.39
C PHE A 362 14.18 8.72 16.34
N PHE A 363 14.10 9.56 15.30
CA PHE A 363 15.09 9.58 14.22
C PHE A 363 16.43 10.23 14.58
N ASN A 364 16.54 10.87 15.76
CA ASN A 364 17.80 11.36 16.31
C ASN A 364 18.65 10.26 16.98
N LYS A 365 18.08 9.08 17.25
CA LYS A 365 18.85 7.95 17.77
C LYS A 365 19.82 7.44 16.69
N ASP A 366 21.01 7.03 17.11
CA ASP A 366 22.03 6.49 16.21
C ASP A 366 21.48 5.27 15.44
N GLY A 367 21.61 5.27 14.12
CA GLY A 367 21.13 4.20 13.23
C GLY A 367 19.67 4.32 12.79
N TYR A 368 18.81 5.10 13.45
CA TYR A 368 17.36 5.11 13.18
C TYR A 368 16.97 5.83 11.89
N SER A 369 17.87 6.64 11.32
CA SER A 369 17.69 7.27 10.01
C SER A 369 18.62 6.71 8.93
N ASP A 370 19.35 5.63 9.20
CA ASP A 370 20.38 5.11 8.27
C ASP A 370 19.77 4.44 7.03
N PHE A 371 18.52 3.99 7.10
CA PHE A 371 17.78 3.48 5.94
C PHE A 371 17.66 4.53 4.81
N VAL A 372 17.66 5.83 5.15
CA VAL A 372 17.69 6.92 4.18
C VAL A 372 18.97 6.88 3.34
N ASN A 373 20.11 6.63 3.99
CA ASN A 373 21.40 6.51 3.29
C ASN A 373 21.41 5.31 2.34
N GLU A 374 20.73 4.22 2.71
CA GLU A 374 20.65 3.05 1.83
C GLU A 374 19.88 3.38 0.55
N ALA A 375 18.74 4.06 0.64
CA ALA A 375 18.04 4.53 -0.57
C ALA A 375 18.88 5.51 -1.40
N HIS A 376 19.56 6.48 -0.77
CA HIS A 376 20.42 7.45 -1.46
C HIS A 376 21.61 6.80 -2.17
N LYS A 377 22.19 5.77 -1.57
CA LYS A 377 23.26 4.95 -2.17
C LYS A 377 22.78 4.30 -3.47
N HIS A 378 21.51 3.90 -3.52
CA HIS A 378 20.86 3.38 -4.73
C HIS A 378 20.23 4.46 -5.62
N ASN A 379 20.51 5.74 -5.33
CA ASN A 379 20.00 6.89 -6.07
C ASN A 379 18.46 6.99 -6.09
N VAL A 380 17.82 6.55 -5.00
CA VAL A 380 16.40 6.73 -4.74
C VAL A 380 16.22 7.88 -3.76
N LYS A 381 15.25 8.75 -4.01
CA LYS A 381 14.90 9.87 -3.12
C LYS A 381 13.97 9.44 -2.01
N VAL A 382 14.11 10.01 -0.81
CA VAL A 382 13.31 9.62 0.36
C VAL A 382 12.38 10.74 0.81
N ASP A 383 11.08 10.48 0.79
CA ASP A 383 10.05 11.41 1.26
C ASP A 383 9.44 10.95 2.60
N TRP A 384 8.92 11.90 3.37
CA TRP A 384 8.18 11.62 4.61
C TRP A 384 6.69 11.85 4.40
N ILE A 385 5.85 10.83 4.61
CA ILE A 385 4.39 11.03 4.57
C ILE A 385 3.93 11.51 5.95
N ILE A 386 3.32 12.68 6.00
CA ILE A 386 2.77 13.28 7.22
C ILE A 386 1.26 13.24 7.14
N LYS A 387 0.65 12.43 7.99
CA LYS A 387 -0.80 12.27 8.09
C LYS A 387 -1.40 13.25 9.11
N LYS A 388 -2.57 13.79 8.77
CA LYS A 388 -3.51 14.39 9.73
C LYS A 388 -4.92 14.20 9.23
N SER A 389 -5.81 13.64 10.04
CA SER A 389 -7.20 13.36 9.63
C SER A 389 -8.23 13.97 10.57
N GLN A 390 -7.83 14.29 11.80
CA GLN A 390 -8.67 14.92 12.81
C GLN A 390 -8.27 16.38 12.99
N TRP A 391 -9.15 17.30 12.61
CA TRP A 391 -8.93 18.75 12.74
C TRP A 391 -9.63 19.35 13.96
N GLY A 392 -10.70 18.73 14.47
CA GLY A 392 -11.32 19.09 15.75
C GLY A 392 -11.62 20.58 15.91
N GLU A 393 -11.03 21.22 16.93
CA GLU A 393 -11.17 22.65 17.17
C GLU A 393 -10.36 23.52 16.19
N LEU A 394 -9.29 23.00 15.59
CA LEU A 394 -8.43 23.76 14.67
C LEU A 394 -9.22 24.27 13.47
N SER A 395 -10.19 23.49 12.99
CA SER A 395 -11.01 23.86 11.82
C SER A 395 -11.86 25.12 12.03
N HIS A 396 -12.13 25.48 13.29
CA HIS A 396 -12.99 26.59 13.66
C HIS A 396 -12.22 27.84 14.12
N ASP A 397 -10.89 27.72 14.28
CA ASP A 397 -10.03 28.77 14.84
C ASP A 397 -8.82 28.97 13.93
N ALA A 398 -8.90 30.02 13.10
CA ALA A 398 -7.87 30.36 12.12
C ALA A 398 -6.50 30.65 12.78
N ASP A 399 -6.49 31.23 13.98
CA ASP A 399 -5.24 31.58 14.67
C ASP A 399 -4.56 30.30 15.19
N LYS A 400 -5.33 29.39 15.79
CA LYS A 400 -4.82 28.06 16.17
C LYS A 400 -4.33 27.27 14.96
N MET A 401 -5.05 27.32 13.83
CA MET A 401 -4.64 26.66 12.59
C MET A 401 -3.30 27.22 12.07
N GLN A 402 -3.11 28.54 12.13
CA GLN A 402 -1.85 29.16 11.77
C GLN A 402 -0.72 28.78 12.74
N ASP A 403 -0.97 28.73 14.05
CA ASP A 403 0.00 28.28 15.04
C ASP A 403 0.42 26.82 14.82
N PHE A 404 -0.55 25.95 14.54
CA PHE A 404 -0.32 24.56 14.14
C PHE A 404 0.65 24.50 12.95
N PHE A 405 0.37 25.22 11.86
CA PHE A 405 1.21 25.20 10.67
C PHE A 405 2.58 25.85 10.89
N ARG A 406 2.67 26.94 11.66
CA ARG A 406 3.95 27.56 12.03
C ARG A 406 4.86 26.58 12.77
N ASN A 407 4.30 25.80 13.69
CA ASN A 407 5.08 24.77 14.38
C ASN A 407 5.41 23.60 13.46
N LEU A 408 4.46 23.17 12.63
CA LEU A 408 4.66 22.08 11.69
C LEU A 408 5.80 22.37 10.72
N VAL A 409 5.90 23.59 10.16
CA VAL A 409 7.04 23.99 9.31
C VAL A 409 8.38 23.75 10.01
N LYS A 410 8.51 24.12 11.29
CA LYS A 410 9.75 23.91 12.06
C LYS A 410 10.06 22.44 12.25
N GLN A 411 9.03 21.62 12.52
CA GLN A 411 9.20 20.19 12.73
C GLN A 411 9.60 19.47 11.43
N VAL A 412 8.95 19.81 10.31
CA VAL A 412 9.26 19.22 9.00
C VAL A 412 10.64 19.64 8.51
N ASP A 413 10.99 20.91 8.65
CA ASP A 413 12.35 21.42 8.35
C ASP A 413 13.40 20.64 9.16
N SER A 414 13.18 20.49 10.47
CA SER A 414 14.08 19.71 11.33
C SER A 414 14.13 18.22 10.96
N LEU A 415 13.03 17.65 10.46
CA LEU A 415 13.00 16.24 10.06
C LEU A 415 13.75 16.03 8.74
N VAL A 416 13.50 16.86 7.74
CA VAL A 416 14.00 16.71 6.37
C VAL A 416 15.45 17.20 6.24
N ASN A 417 15.73 18.42 6.72
CA ASN A 417 17.03 19.08 6.50
C ASN A 417 18.11 18.73 7.53
N THR A 418 17.78 17.97 8.58
CA THR A 418 18.82 17.42 9.45
C THR A 418 19.61 16.37 8.69
N ARG A 419 20.94 16.43 8.77
CA ARG A 419 21.81 15.42 8.17
C ARG A 419 21.74 14.11 8.96
N VAL A 420 21.81 12.99 8.26
CA VAL A 420 21.95 11.66 8.87
C VAL A 420 23.30 11.61 9.56
N ASN A 421 23.29 11.34 10.87
CA ASN A 421 24.49 11.28 11.69
C ASN A 421 25.12 9.88 11.63
N SER A 422 25.66 9.49 10.48
CA SER A 422 26.37 8.21 10.31
C SER A 422 27.81 8.44 9.86
N LEU A 423 28.70 7.51 10.24
CA LEU A 423 30.11 7.54 9.79
C LEU A 423 30.21 7.48 8.27
N PHE A 424 29.34 6.69 7.64
CA PHE A 424 29.24 6.62 6.19
C PHE A 424 28.88 7.98 5.60
N GLN A 425 27.92 8.70 6.18
CA GLN A 425 27.48 9.98 5.64
C GLN A 425 28.55 11.08 5.81
N GLN A 426 29.33 11.05 6.89
CA GLN A 426 30.48 11.94 7.07
C GLN A 426 31.53 11.69 5.96
N PHE A 427 31.79 10.43 5.64
CA PHE A 427 32.68 10.03 4.54
C PHE A 427 32.15 10.49 3.17
N VAL A 428 30.89 10.19 2.86
CA VAL A 428 30.21 10.59 1.62
C VAL A 428 30.21 12.10 1.43
N SER A 429 29.93 12.86 2.48
CA SER A 429 29.87 14.33 2.44
C SER A 429 31.20 14.96 2.04
N CYS A 430 32.34 14.34 2.36
CA CYS A 430 33.67 14.81 1.94
C CYS A 430 33.93 14.62 0.44
N LEU A 431 33.27 13.64 -0.18
CA LEU A 431 33.43 13.26 -1.59
C LEU A 431 32.28 13.76 -2.49
N ALA A 432 31.30 14.45 -1.91
CA ALA A 432 30.15 14.98 -2.62
C ALA A 432 30.57 16.23 -3.44
N ILE A 433 30.26 16.23 -4.74
CA ILE A 433 30.69 17.28 -5.68
C ILE A 433 29.72 18.48 -5.71
N ASP A 434 28.45 18.29 -5.31
CA ASP A 434 27.40 19.31 -5.52
C ASP A 434 26.27 19.26 -4.46
N GLY A 435 26.55 18.73 -3.26
CA GLY A 435 25.54 18.63 -2.19
C GLY A 435 24.35 17.71 -2.47
N ARG A 436 24.19 17.17 -3.69
CA ARG A 436 23.15 16.21 -4.09
C ARG A 436 23.19 14.89 -3.32
N ASP A 437 24.36 14.60 -2.76
CA ASP A 437 24.64 13.46 -1.90
C ASP A 437 24.70 13.89 -0.41
N GLY A 438 24.09 15.04 -0.09
CA GLY A 438 24.25 15.79 1.16
C GLY A 438 23.75 15.11 2.43
N GLY A 439 23.20 13.91 2.33
CA GLY A 439 22.87 13.09 3.50
C GLY A 439 21.77 13.68 4.35
N PHE A 440 20.88 14.47 3.75
CA PHE A 440 19.69 14.92 4.44
C PHE A 440 18.83 13.71 4.81
N ARG A 441 18.10 13.79 5.92
CA ARG A 441 17.16 12.75 6.34
C ARG A 441 15.95 12.63 5.41
N GLY A 442 15.74 13.58 4.50
CA GLY A 442 14.78 13.44 3.42
C GLY A 442 15.08 14.34 2.24
N ASP A 443 14.46 14.00 1.11
CA ASP A 443 14.40 14.77 -0.13
C ASP A 443 13.01 15.38 -0.36
N GLY A 444 12.14 15.31 0.64
CA GLY A 444 10.81 15.89 0.56
C GLY A 444 9.83 15.37 1.61
N VAL A 445 8.60 15.84 1.47
CA VAL A 445 7.48 15.53 2.34
C VAL A 445 6.21 15.41 1.52
N SER A 446 5.35 14.46 1.87
CA SER A 446 4.05 14.27 1.26
C SER A 446 2.97 14.49 2.32
N LEU A 447 2.14 15.50 2.12
CA LEU A 447 1.12 15.92 3.06
C LEU A 447 -0.18 15.16 2.80
N TRP A 448 -0.57 14.28 3.72
CA TRP A 448 -1.83 13.53 3.63
C TRP A 448 -2.83 14.06 4.66
N PHE A 449 -3.49 15.16 4.30
CA PHE A 449 -4.42 15.89 5.15
C PHE A 449 -5.86 15.55 4.79
N GLN A 450 -6.43 14.58 5.48
CA GLN A 450 -7.81 14.13 5.28
C GLN A 450 -8.79 15.04 6.04
N ASN A 451 -9.99 15.28 5.51
CA ASN A 451 -11.04 16.10 6.13
C ASN A 451 -10.65 17.56 6.48
N TYR A 452 -9.68 18.14 5.78
CA TYR A 452 -9.28 19.54 5.94
C TYR A 452 -10.44 20.47 5.58
N PRO A 453 -10.65 21.57 6.33
CA PRO A 453 -11.74 22.51 6.03
C PRO A 453 -11.61 23.13 4.64
N THR A 454 -12.71 23.17 3.91
CA THR A 454 -12.75 23.60 2.50
C THR A 454 -13.18 25.05 2.32
N ASP A 455 -13.36 25.80 3.42
CA ASP A 455 -13.66 27.23 3.37
C ASP A 455 -12.45 28.04 2.86
N SER A 456 -12.73 29.24 2.37
CA SER A 456 -11.73 30.09 1.72
C SER A 456 -10.65 30.59 2.69
N VAL A 457 -10.94 30.70 3.99
CA VAL A 457 -9.98 31.16 4.99
C VAL A 457 -8.95 30.06 5.25
N ASN A 458 -9.41 28.85 5.56
CA ASN A 458 -8.53 27.70 5.78
C ASN A 458 -7.77 27.31 4.50
N THR A 459 -8.37 27.44 3.32
CA THR A 459 -7.68 27.23 2.04
C THR A 459 -6.51 28.21 1.85
N ARG A 460 -6.69 29.48 2.23
CA ARG A 460 -5.61 30.48 2.19
C ARG A 460 -4.50 30.16 3.18
N ILE A 461 -4.86 29.81 4.41
CA ILE A 461 -3.91 29.41 5.45
C ILE A 461 -3.05 28.23 4.98
N PHE A 462 -3.67 27.23 4.35
CA PHE A 462 -2.93 26.09 3.81
C PHE A 462 -1.96 26.50 2.69
N LYS A 463 -2.39 27.37 1.77
CA LYS A 463 -1.51 27.90 0.72
C LYS A 463 -0.30 28.62 1.33
N ASP A 464 -0.52 29.51 2.29
CA ASP A 464 0.55 30.27 2.94
C ASP A 464 1.53 29.34 3.68
N TYR A 465 1.01 28.29 4.33
CA TYR A 465 1.80 27.21 4.91
C TYR A 465 2.63 26.48 3.86
N PHE A 466 2.02 26.04 2.76
CA PHE A 466 2.69 25.28 1.69
C PHE A 466 3.86 26.07 1.10
N ASP A 467 3.62 27.34 0.74
CA ASP A 467 4.65 28.23 0.21
C ASP A 467 5.76 28.48 1.24
N SER A 468 5.40 28.66 2.52
CA SER A 468 6.38 28.85 3.60
C SER A 468 7.25 27.61 3.81
N LEU A 469 6.64 26.43 3.80
CA LEU A 469 7.35 25.15 3.95
C LEU A 469 8.30 24.92 2.79
N GLN A 470 7.82 25.06 1.55
CA GLN A 470 8.64 24.86 0.37
C GLN A 470 9.83 25.83 0.33
N ASN A 471 9.59 27.12 0.59
CA ASN A 471 10.67 28.11 0.66
C ASN A 471 11.67 27.80 1.77
N LYS A 472 11.22 27.27 2.91
CA LYS A 472 12.09 26.91 4.02
C LYS A 472 12.94 25.69 3.68
N LEU A 473 12.35 24.63 3.11
CA LEU A 473 13.07 23.43 2.70
C LEU A 473 14.09 23.75 1.59
N ASN A 474 13.70 24.48 0.55
CA ASN A 474 14.53 24.78 -0.62
C ASN A 474 15.75 25.66 -0.32
N ARG A 475 15.75 26.40 0.80
CA ARG A 475 16.92 27.20 1.21
C ARG A 475 18.09 26.33 1.66
N GLU A 476 17.81 25.17 2.24
CA GLU A 476 18.84 24.29 2.83
C GLU A 476 19.08 23.07 1.95
N ASN A 477 18.00 22.46 1.45
CA ASN A 477 18.04 21.38 0.48
C ASN A 477 17.30 21.85 -0.78
N PRO A 478 18.01 22.34 -1.80
CA PRO A 478 17.37 22.86 -2.99
C PRO A 478 16.57 21.79 -3.72
N TYR A 479 16.76 20.48 -3.46
CA TYR A 479 16.05 19.37 -4.10
C TYR A 479 14.83 18.86 -3.32
N ALA A 480 14.51 19.45 -2.17
CA ALA A 480 13.39 19.05 -1.34
C ALA A 480 12.05 19.31 -2.02
N MET A 481 11.14 18.34 -2.02
CA MET A 481 9.79 18.48 -2.58
C MET A 481 8.72 18.57 -1.49
N VAL A 482 7.64 19.29 -1.77
CA VAL A 482 6.43 19.31 -0.92
C VAL A 482 5.27 18.81 -1.76
N ASN A 483 4.89 17.56 -1.57
CA ASN A 483 3.84 16.88 -2.31
C ASN A 483 2.51 16.90 -1.54
N LEU A 484 1.41 16.73 -2.26
CA LEU A 484 0.09 16.47 -1.67
C LEU A 484 -0.31 15.03 -1.92
N MET A 485 -0.95 14.40 -0.94
CA MET A 485 -1.51 13.06 -1.07
C MET A 485 -3.00 13.11 -0.72
N MET A 486 -3.83 12.56 -1.59
CA MET A 486 -5.30 12.62 -1.48
C MET A 486 -5.93 11.32 -1.95
N ASN A 487 -7.11 11.02 -1.44
CA ASN A 487 -7.92 9.97 -2.04
C ASN A 487 -8.52 10.45 -3.36
N LEU A 488 -8.73 9.54 -4.31
CA LEU A 488 -9.45 9.84 -5.54
C LEU A 488 -10.82 10.49 -5.28
N LEU A 489 -11.59 9.95 -4.34
CA LEU A 489 -12.92 10.48 -3.99
C LEU A 489 -12.89 11.87 -3.34
N ASP A 490 -11.76 12.29 -2.77
CA ASP A 490 -11.65 13.63 -2.21
C ASP A 490 -11.54 14.68 -3.34
N LEU A 491 -11.03 14.28 -4.52
CA LEU A 491 -10.78 15.15 -5.67
C LEU A 491 -11.98 15.33 -6.62
N GLY A 492 -13.01 14.48 -6.49
CA GLY A 492 -14.24 14.50 -7.30
C GLY A 492 -15.50 14.61 -6.44
N GLU A 493 -16.59 15.17 -6.96
CA GLU A 493 -17.83 15.31 -6.18
C GLU A 493 -18.53 13.95 -5.97
N GLU A 494 -18.69 13.52 -4.72
CA GLU A 494 -19.74 12.58 -4.34
C GLU A 494 -21.10 13.28 -4.47
N LYS A 495 -21.76 13.17 -5.64
CA LYS A 495 -23.21 12.89 -5.81
C LYS A 495 -23.82 13.52 -7.06
N ASN A 496 -24.63 12.70 -7.75
CA ASN A 496 -25.80 13.10 -8.55
C ASN A 496 -25.57 14.02 -9.76
N VAL A 497 -24.37 14.07 -10.35
CA VAL A 497 -24.23 14.67 -11.67
C VAL A 497 -24.76 13.67 -12.70
N SER A 498 -25.90 13.99 -13.31
CA SER A 498 -26.52 13.21 -14.38
C SER A 498 -25.58 13.07 -15.58
N VAL A 499 -25.59 11.88 -16.17
CA VAL A 499 -24.86 11.37 -17.36
C VAL A 499 -24.69 12.34 -18.54
N ASP A 500 -25.54 13.36 -18.69
CA ASP A 500 -25.48 14.32 -19.79
C ASP A 500 -24.84 15.68 -19.43
N SER A 501 -24.32 15.80 -18.21
CA SER A 501 -23.66 17.01 -17.74
C SER A 501 -22.17 16.98 -18.13
N ASN A 502 -21.78 17.77 -19.14
CA ASN A 502 -20.37 18.04 -19.49
C ASN A 502 -19.59 18.79 -18.37
N TYR A 503 -20.10 18.81 -17.15
CA TYR A 503 -19.62 19.62 -16.04
C TYR A 503 -19.61 18.81 -14.76
N VAL A 504 -18.41 18.53 -14.25
CA VAL A 504 -18.19 18.12 -12.87
C VAL A 504 -17.80 19.38 -12.10
N PRO A 505 -18.62 19.82 -11.13
CA PRO A 505 -18.25 20.96 -10.31
C PRO A 505 -16.94 20.66 -9.58
N PRO A 506 -15.99 21.62 -9.56
CA PRO A 506 -14.73 21.41 -8.86
C PRO A 506 -14.98 21.27 -7.37
N GLN A 507 -14.25 20.37 -6.73
CA GLN A 507 -14.16 20.30 -5.28
C GLN A 507 -13.68 21.63 -4.68
N LYS A 508 -14.00 21.88 -3.41
CA LYS A 508 -13.64 23.14 -2.74
C LYS A 508 -12.35 22.99 -1.93
N GLY A 509 -11.66 24.10 -1.77
CA GLY A 509 -10.46 24.21 -0.96
C GLY A 509 -9.28 23.42 -1.52
N ILE A 510 -8.58 22.69 -0.63
CA ILE A 510 -7.34 22.01 -0.99
C ILE A 510 -7.53 20.81 -1.92
N TYR A 511 -8.74 20.26 -1.99
CA TYR A 511 -9.05 19.03 -2.74
C TYR A 511 -9.42 19.27 -4.21
N SER A 512 -9.00 20.38 -4.80
CA SER A 512 -9.27 20.67 -6.21
C SER A 512 -8.01 20.62 -7.05
N TYR A 513 -8.12 20.07 -8.26
CA TYR A 513 -7.02 20.11 -9.23
C TYR A 513 -6.63 21.55 -9.59
N GLU A 514 -7.59 22.48 -9.57
CA GLU A 514 -7.32 23.91 -9.79
C GLU A 514 -6.46 24.51 -8.68
N PHE A 515 -6.75 24.19 -7.42
CA PHE A 515 -5.93 24.63 -6.29
C PHE A 515 -4.50 24.10 -6.41
N PHE A 516 -4.33 22.81 -6.70
CA PHE A 516 -3.01 22.23 -6.92
C PHE A 516 -2.27 22.87 -8.10
N GLY A 517 -2.97 23.10 -9.23
CA GLY A 517 -2.40 23.80 -10.38
C GLY A 517 -1.94 25.22 -10.03
N LYS A 518 -2.63 25.94 -9.13
CA LYS A 518 -2.19 27.25 -8.63
C LYS A 518 -0.94 27.15 -7.75
N LEU A 519 -0.83 26.13 -6.89
CA LEU A 519 0.37 25.87 -6.08
C LEU A 519 1.60 25.59 -6.96
N MET A 520 1.41 24.90 -8.09
CA MET A 520 2.49 24.60 -9.03
C MET A 520 2.99 25.86 -9.74
N LYS A 521 2.07 26.75 -10.16
CA LYS A 521 2.42 27.97 -10.88
C LYS A 521 3.15 29.01 -10.03
N SER A 522 2.81 29.13 -8.75
CA SER A 522 3.49 30.10 -7.86
C SER A 522 4.95 29.74 -7.63
N ASN A 523 5.32 28.47 -7.80
CA ASN A 523 6.59 27.91 -7.32
C ASN A 523 7.49 27.36 -8.44
N PHE A 524 7.17 27.66 -9.71
CA PHE A 524 7.89 27.11 -10.85
C PHE A 524 9.22 27.86 -11.12
N ASN A 525 10.29 27.47 -10.42
CA ASN A 525 11.68 27.82 -10.78
C ASN A 525 12.25 26.91 -11.89
N GLY A 526 11.39 26.20 -12.64
CA GLY A 526 11.74 25.46 -13.85
C GLY A 526 12.37 24.07 -13.64
N THR A 527 12.87 23.76 -12.46
CA THR A 527 13.65 22.51 -12.23
C THR A 527 12.99 21.49 -11.29
N GLN A 528 11.96 21.86 -10.53
CA GLN A 528 11.31 20.96 -9.57
C GLN A 528 9.80 20.96 -9.70
N LYS A 529 9.25 19.74 -9.70
CA LYS A 529 7.81 19.50 -9.74
C LYS A 529 7.41 18.89 -8.41
N ASN A 530 6.46 19.51 -7.71
CA ASN A 530 5.75 18.86 -6.63
C ASN A 530 4.75 17.87 -7.23
N TYR A 531 4.43 16.81 -6.48
CA TYR A 531 3.49 15.78 -6.92
C TYR A 531 2.13 15.90 -6.23
N LEU A 532 1.08 15.56 -6.98
CA LEU A 532 -0.24 15.24 -6.44
C LEU A 532 -0.39 13.71 -6.50
N ILE A 533 -0.16 13.07 -5.37
CA ILE A 533 -0.29 11.63 -5.19
C ILE A 533 -1.77 11.32 -4.96
N VAL A 534 -2.36 10.48 -5.83
CA VAL A 534 -3.78 10.16 -5.79
C VAL A 534 -3.94 8.67 -5.47
N LEU A 535 -4.42 8.35 -4.26
CA LEU A 535 -4.73 6.98 -3.88
C LEU A 535 -5.92 6.47 -4.71
N SER A 536 -5.66 5.48 -5.53
CA SER A 536 -6.65 4.80 -6.37
C SER A 536 -7.44 3.77 -5.57
N ASP A 537 -8.70 3.60 -5.95
CA ASP A 537 -9.59 2.60 -5.36
C ASP A 537 -9.42 1.25 -6.11
N GLU A 538 -8.37 0.50 -5.77
CA GLU A 538 -8.11 -0.84 -6.32
C GLU A 538 -9.09 -1.91 -5.77
N PRO A 539 -9.26 -3.08 -6.43
CA PRO A 539 -8.60 -3.56 -7.67
C PRO A 539 -9.32 -3.19 -8.99
N VAL A 540 -10.17 -2.17 -9.05
CA VAL A 540 -10.81 -1.83 -10.33
C VAL A 540 -10.01 -0.83 -11.14
N SER A 541 -9.49 -1.29 -12.27
CA SER A 541 -8.77 -0.48 -13.26
C SER A 541 -9.50 0.75 -13.76
N ARG A 542 -10.83 0.85 -13.59
CA ARG A 542 -11.58 2.03 -14.02
C ARG A 542 -11.14 3.31 -13.32
N SER A 543 -10.62 3.21 -12.09
CA SER A 543 -10.04 4.34 -11.36
C SER A 543 -8.99 5.09 -12.18
N LYS A 544 -8.26 4.40 -13.08
CA LYS A 544 -7.22 4.99 -13.92
C LYS A 544 -7.72 6.02 -14.94
N LEU A 545 -8.96 5.86 -15.42
CA LEU A 545 -9.60 6.81 -16.35
C LEU A 545 -10.32 7.95 -15.64
N VAL A 546 -10.78 7.73 -14.40
CA VAL A 546 -11.50 8.75 -13.62
C VAL A 546 -10.62 9.97 -13.37
N ILE A 547 -9.38 9.76 -12.92
CA ILE A 547 -8.42 10.86 -12.71
C ILE A 547 -8.24 11.68 -13.99
N TYR A 548 -7.99 11.01 -15.12
CA TYR A 548 -7.77 11.66 -16.41
C TYR A 548 -8.99 12.49 -16.85
N ARG A 549 -10.18 11.92 -16.72
CA ARG A 549 -11.44 12.58 -17.10
C ARG A 549 -11.74 13.78 -16.20
N ASP A 550 -11.60 13.62 -14.89
CA ASP A 550 -11.89 14.69 -13.93
C ASP A 550 -10.91 15.85 -14.10
N LEU A 551 -9.62 15.56 -14.37
CA LEU A 551 -8.62 16.57 -14.76
C LEU A 551 -9.03 17.33 -16.03
N ASN A 552 -9.49 16.63 -17.07
CA ASN A 552 -9.92 17.24 -18.33
C ASN A 552 -11.14 18.15 -18.17
N GLN A 553 -12.03 17.84 -17.23
CA GLN A 553 -13.23 18.63 -16.97
C GLN A 553 -12.94 19.83 -16.09
N GLN A 554 -12.05 19.69 -15.10
CA GLN A 554 -11.73 20.76 -14.15
C GLN A 554 -10.66 21.74 -14.67
N LEU A 555 -9.71 21.28 -15.49
CA LEU A 555 -8.57 22.09 -15.94
C LEU A 555 -8.57 22.29 -17.45
N LYS A 556 -8.09 23.47 -17.89
CA LYS A 556 -7.93 23.82 -19.30
C LYS A 556 -6.46 24.12 -19.65
N ASN A 557 -6.11 23.94 -20.92
CA ASN A 557 -4.85 24.38 -21.54
C ASN A 557 -3.58 23.90 -20.80
N ASP A 558 -2.59 24.78 -20.62
CA ASP A 558 -1.28 24.45 -20.05
C ASP A 558 -1.35 23.97 -18.60
N MET A 559 -2.28 24.50 -17.79
CA MET A 559 -2.44 24.07 -16.40
C MET A 559 -2.84 22.59 -16.34
N ARG A 560 -3.70 22.14 -17.27
CA ARG A 560 -4.06 20.72 -17.39
C ARG A 560 -2.83 19.86 -17.66
N ARG A 561 -1.97 20.27 -18.59
CA ARG A 561 -0.74 19.52 -18.93
C ARG A 561 0.25 19.50 -17.76
N GLU A 562 0.43 20.63 -17.08
CA GLU A 562 1.30 20.76 -15.92
C GLU A 562 0.85 19.86 -14.76
N VAL A 563 -0.45 19.89 -14.43
CA VAL A 563 -1.01 19.06 -13.36
C VAL A 563 -1.01 17.59 -13.76
N LEU A 564 -1.37 17.24 -14.99
CA LEU A 564 -1.37 15.84 -15.45
C LEU A 564 0.00 15.18 -15.28
N HIS A 565 1.08 15.88 -15.64
CA HIS A 565 2.46 15.37 -15.49
C HIS A 565 3.00 15.45 -14.05
N ALA A 566 2.22 15.99 -13.12
CA ALA A 566 2.54 16.06 -11.69
C ALA A 566 1.64 15.14 -10.85
N VAL A 567 0.59 14.57 -11.44
CA VAL A 567 -0.27 13.59 -10.79
C VAL A 567 0.41 12.23 -10.81
N VAL A 568 0.50 11.60 -9.63
CA VAL A 568 1.04 10.26 -9.44
C VAL A 568 -0.11 9.37 -8.93
N PRO A 569 -0.80 8.64 -9.82
CA PRO A 569 -1.81 7.68 -9.41
C PRO A 569 -1.15 6.57 -8.60
N MET A 570 -1.66 6.28 -7.40
CA MET A 570 -1.06 5.34 -6.46
C MET A 570 -1.92 4.10 -6.28
N LEU A 571 -1.33 2.95 -6.58
CA LEU A 571 -1.93 1.63 -6.43
C LEU A 571 -1.65 1.05 -5.04
N TRP A 572 -2.64 0.35 -4.48
CA TRP A 572 -2.53 -0.31 -3.19
C TRP A 572 -2.53 -1.84 -3.39
N LEU A 573 -1.33 -2.40 -3.55
CA LEU A 573 -1.11 -3.77 -3.96
C LEU A 573 -1.65 -4.78 -2.96
N ASP A 574 -2.35 -5.79 -3.50
CA ASP A 574 -2.71 -7.02 -2.81
C ASP A 574 -1.63 -8.12 -2.94
N TYR A 575 -0.63 -7.90 -3.80
CA TYR A 575 0.40 -8.86 -4.22
C TYR A 575 -0.12 -10.17 -4.85
N GLN A 576 -1.40 -10.22 -5.23
CA GLN A 576 -2.04 -11.36 -5.86
C GLN A 576 -2.23 -11.12 -7.38
N GLN A 577 -2.53 -9.89 -7.79
CA GLN A 577 -2.96 -9.56 -9.16
C GLN A 577 -1.85 -8.94 -10.03
N TRP A 578 -0.74 -9.66 -10.23
CA TRP A 578 0.42 -9.17 -10.97
C TRP A 578 0.18 -8.81 -12.44
N GLU A 579 -0.70 -9.51 -13.14
CA GLU A 579 -1.04 -9.20 -14.54
C GLU A 579 -1.76 -7.85 -14.64
N GLN A 580 -2.72 -7.60 -13.74
CA GLN A 580 -3.37 -6.30 -13.66
C GLN A 580 -2.35 -5.19 -13.40
N LEU A 581 -1.39 -5.39 -12.50
CA LEU A 581 -0.35 -4.41 -12.25
C LEU A 581 0.48 -4.12 -13.51
N THR A 582 0.82 -5.12 -14.33
CA THR A 582 1.50 -4.92 -15.61
C THR A 582 0.69 -4.02 -16.55
N ASP A 583 -0.61 -4.31 -16.72
CA ASP A 583 -1.47 -3.53 -17.62
C ASP A 583 -1.74 -2.11 -17.11
N ASP A 584 -1.89 -1.97 -15.79
CA ASP A 584 -2.08 -0.67 -15.16
C ASP A 584 -0.76 0.14 -15.23
N ALA A 585 0.40 -0.48 -15.04
CA ALA A 585 1.70 0.16 -15.19
C ALA A 585 1.92 0.68 -16.62
N SER A 586 1.65 -0.13 -17.65
CA SER A 586 1.70 0.31 -19.06
C SER A 586 0.80 1.53 -19.29
N PHE A 587 -0.45 1.47 -18.85
CA PHE A 587 -1.38 2.58 -18.99
C PHE A 587 -0.91 3.85 -18.26
N TYR A 588 -0.42 3.73 -17.04
CA TYR A 588 0.02 4.88 -16.24
C TYR A 588 1.29 5.52 -16.81
N ASN A 589 2.19 4.73 -17.41
CA ASN A 589 3.34 5.27 -18.13
C ASN A 589 2.88 6.13 -19.32
N ASP A 590 1.98 5.61 -20.14
CA ASP A 590 1.49 6.30 -21.34
C ASP A 590 0.67 7.56 -21.01
N ALA A 591 -0.15 7.51 -19.96
CA ALA A 591 -1.11 8.57 -19.64
C ALA A 591 -0.56 9.65 -18.69
N TYR A 592 0.28 9.28 -17.71
CA TYR A 592 0.73 10.18 -16.64
C TYR A 592 2.25 10.30 -16.54
N TYR A 593 3.02 9.42 -17.18
CA TYR A 593 4.46 9.29 -16.99
C TYR A 593 4.86 9.06 -15.53
N SER A 594 3.95 8.59 -14.68
CA SER A 594 4.24 8.29 -13.29
C SER A 594 3.26 7.30 -12.69
N LEU A 595 3.74 6.58 -11.68
CA LEU A 595 3.00 5.57 -10.95
C LEU A 595 3.45 5.54 -9.49
N GLY A 596 2.47 5.52 -8.59
CA GLY A 596 2.65 5.30 -7.18
C GLY A 596 2.34 3.85 -6.81
N ILE A 597 3.09 3.26 -5.89
CA ILE A 597 2.87 1.90 -5.38
C ILE A 597 2.97 1.89 -3.86
N ALA A 598 2.01 1.28 -3.22
CA ALA A 598 1.97 1.01 -1.78
C ALA A 598 1.30 -0.35 -1.53
N PRO A 599 1.60 -1.07 -0.44
CA PRO A 599 2.88 -1.02 0.24
C PRO A 599 4.04 -1.41 -0.71
N PHE A 600 5.24 -0.93 -0.39
CA PHE A 600 6.47 -1.33 -1.05
C PHE A 600 7.35 -2.06 -0.02
N GLY A 601 7.45 -3.37 -0.15
CA GLY A 601 8.06 -4.28 0.83
C GLY A 601 7.05 -5.31 1.33
N LEU A 602 7.53 -6.48 1.74
CA LEU A 602 6.67 -7.62 2.10
C LEU A 602 6.74 -7.95 3.59
N LEU A 603 5.60 -8.29 4.18
CA LEU A 603 5.54 -8.80 5.56
C LEU A 603 6.27 -10.15 5.71
N ASN A 604 6.30 -10.96 4.65
CA ASN A 604 6.95 -12.26 4.62
C ASN A 604 8.16 -12.20 3.65
N ASP A 605 9.27 -12.86 4.01
CA ASP A 605 10.56 -12.85 3.29
C ASP A 605 10.53 -13.57 1.91
N SER A 606 9.49 -13.37 1.10
CA SER A 606 9.45 -13.86 -0.28
C SER A 606 10.17 -12.89 -1.21
N ALA A 607 11.51 -12.91 -1.18
CA ALA A 607 12.38 -12.10 -2.05
C ALA A 607 12.00 -12.18 -3.55
N HIS A 608 11.36 -13.28 -3.98
CA HIS A 608 10.86 -13.47 -5.35
C HIS A 608 9.79 -12.45 -5.78
N MET A 609 8.99 -11.92 -4.86
CA MET A 609 7.86 -11.04 -5.18
C MET A 609 8.31 -9.58 -5.41
N GLU A 610 9.27 -9.08 -4.64
CA GLU A 610 9.87 -7.75 -4.85
C GLU A 610 10.66 -7.66 -6.15
N SER A 611 11.39 -8.74 -6.44
CA SER A 611 12.05 -8.98 -7.71
C SER A 611 11.06 -8.81 -8.88
N ARG A 612 9.90 -9.47 -8.79
CA ARG A 612 8.86 -9.40 -9.82
C ARG A 612 8.28 -7.99 -9.96
N LEU A 613 8.07 -7.27 -8.86
CA LEU A 613 7.58 -5.89 -8.90
C LEU A 613 8.55 -4.97 -9.67
N SER A 614 9.84 -5.06 -9.37
CA SER A 614 10.85 -4.25 -10.06
C SER A 614 10.97 -4.62 -11.55
N ASP A 615 10.86 -5.90 -11.90
CA ASP A 615 10.86 -6.33 -13.30
C ASP A 615 9.68 -5.75 -14.07
N ILE A 616 8.47 -5.80 -13.50
CA ILE A 616 7.27 -5.20 -14.12
C ILE A 616 7.46 -3.70 -14.31
N LEU A 617 8.02 -3.01 -13.31
CA LEU A 617 8.26 -1.57 -13.41
C LEU A 617 9.28 -1.22 -14.47
N LEU A 618 10.40 -1.95 -14.56
CA LEU A 618 11.40 -1.73 -15.60
C LEU A 618 10.87 -2.06 -16.99
N GLU A 619 10.11 -3.16 -17.13
CA GLU A 619 9.50 -3.54 -18.40
C GLU A 619 8.56 -2.45 -18.92
N ASN A 620 7.77 -1.81 -18.04
CA ASN A 620 6.71 -0.89 -18.44
C ASN A 620 7.07 0.60 -18.36
N PHE A 621 8.01 1.00 -17.51
CA PHE A 621 8.40 2.41 -17.31
C PHE A 621 9.77 2.78 -17.86
N GLU A 622 10.63 1.82 -18.21
CA GLU A 622 11.87 2.13 -18.92
C GLU A 622 11.57 2.65 -20.33
N LYS A 623 12.37 3.61 -20.79
CA LYS A 623 12.29 4.20 -22.13
C LYS A 623 12.49 3.13 -23.19
N GLU A 624 11.96 3.36 -24.39
CA GLU A 624 12.05 2.41 -25.51
C GLU A 624 13.50 2.06 -25.92
N ASP A 625 14.47 2.93 -25.62
CA ASP A 625 15.90 2.70 -25.85
C ASP A 625 16.62 2.01 -24.67
N GLY A 626 15.89 1.71 -23.59
CA GLY A 626 16.38 1.01 -22.42
C GLY A 626 16.58 -0.48 -22.63
N ALA A 627 17.19 -1.12 -21.64
CA ALA A 627 17.41 -2.57 -21.63
C ALA A 627 16.17 -3.37 -21.20
N HIS A 628 15.15 -2.70 -20.64
CA HIS A 628 13.93 -3.28 -20.03
C HIS A 628 14.25 -4.37 -19.00
N LYS A 629 15.40 -4.23 -18.34
CA LYS A 629 16.01 -5.26 -17.50
C LYS A 629 16.82 -4.62 -16.40
N ARG A 630 16.99 -5.36 -15.31
CA ARG A 630 17.88 -4.94 -14.24
C ARG A 630 19.31 -4.77 -14.73
N GLN A 631 19.99 -3.83 -14.09
CA GLN A 631 21.41 -3.65 -14.24
C GLN A 631 22.16 -4.97 -14.01
N SER A 632 23.15 -5.24 -14.85
CA SER A 632 24.05 -6.38 -14.62
C SER A 632 24.69 -6.29 -13.22
N GLY A 633 25.01 -7.43 -12.61
CA GLY A 633 25.64 -7.45 -11.29
C GLY A 633 26.94 -6.63 -11.21
N PHE A 634 27.65 -6.48 -12.33
CA PHE A 634 28.80 -5.58 -12.45
C PHE A 634 28.39 -4.12 -12.28
N ALA A 635 27.42 -3.62 -13.05
CA ALA A 635 26.93 -2.25 -12.96
C ALA A 635 26.34 -1.94 -11.57
N ALA A 636 25.56 -2.87 -11.03
CA ALA A 636 25.01 -2.79 -9.67
C ALA A 636 26.13 -2.64 -8.62
N PHE A 637 27.21 -3.41 -8.73
CA PHE A 637 28.34 -3.33 -7.81
C PHE A 637 29.03 -1.96 -7.84
N PHE A 638 29.34 -1.42 -9.01
CA PHE A 638 30.01 -0.10 -9.10
C PHE A 638 29.10 1.03 -8.63
N CYS A 639 27.80 0.97 -8.92
CA CYS A 639 26.90 2.02 -8.48
C CYS A 639 26.71 2.01 -6.96
N THR A 640 26.54 0.84 -6.35
CA THR A 640 26.42 0.71 -4.88
C THR A 640 27.70 1.10 -4.13
N HIS A 641 28.86 0.90 -4.75
CA HIS A 641 30.17 1.24 -4.19
C HIS A 641 30.77 2.52 -4.79
N ARG A 642 29.97 3.36 -5.45
CA ARG A 642 30.45 4.52 -6.21
C ARG A 642 31.35 5.45 -5.40
N TRP A 643 31.07 5.59 -4.11
CA TRP A 643 31.84 6.39 -3.17
C TRP A 643 33.27 5.91 -2.97
N ALA A 644 33.45 4.59 -2.84
CA ALA A 644 34.78 3.99 -2.78
C ALA A 644 35.55 4.25 -4.08
N PHE A 645 34.87 4.21 -5.23
CA PHE A 645 35.48 4.54 -6.51
C PHE A 645 35.79 6.03 -6.67
N ARG A 646 34.96 6.95 -6.15
CA ARG A 646 35.30 8.38 -6.10
C ARG A 646 36.54 8.64 -5.26
N LEU A 647 36.65 7.99 -4.10
CA LEU A 647 37.84 8.07 -3.26
C LEU A 647 39.06 7.50 -3.98
N LEU A 648 38.94 6.30 -4.55
CA LEU A 648 40.03 5.64 -5.29
C LEU A 648 40.50 6.52 -6.44
N ASN A 649 39.58 7.10 -7.21
CA ASN A 649 39.89 8.04 -8.27
C ASN A 649 40.66 9.26 -7.74
N SER A 650 40.23 9.83 -6.62
CA SER A 650 40.91 10.95 -5.96
C SER A 650 42.33 10.59 -5.51
N ILE A 651 42.52 9.41 -4.91
CA ILE A 651 43.83 8.89 -4.51
C ILE A 651 44.73 8.69 -5.74
N VAL A 652 44.19 8.10 -6.81
CA VAL A 652 44.90 7.86 -8.07
C VAL A 652 45.39 9.17 -8.69
N TYR A 653 44.52 10.19 -8.79
CA TYR A 653 44.93 11.53 -9.26
C TYR A 653 45.98 12.17 -8.34
N GLY A 654 45.87 12.00 -7.02
CA GLY A 654 46.86 12.45 -6.05
C GLY A 654 48.24 11.81 -6.25
N LEU A 655 48.28 10.48 -6.46
CA LEU A 655 49.52 9.74 -6.76
C LEU A 655 50.13 10.15 -8.09
N VAL A 656 49.31 10.36 -9.12
CA VAL A 656 49.77 10.87 -10.42
C VAL A 656 50.38 12.27 -10.27
N PHE A 657 49.73 13.15 -9.52
CA PHE A 657 50.25 14.49 -9.25
C PHE A 657 51.59 14.45 -8.50
N LEU A 658 51.72 13.62 -7.47
CA LEU A 658 52.97 13.42 -6.73
C LEU A 658 54.08 12.82 -7.62
N LEU A 659 53.74 11.88 -8.51
CA LEU A 659 54.68 11.29 -9.46
C LEU A 659 55.19 12.34 -10.45
N LEU A 660 54.31 13.19 -10.98
CA LEU A 660 54.68 14.28 -11.88
C LEU A 660 55.56 15.32 -11.17
N ILE A 661 55.21 15.73 -9.95
CA ILE A 661 56.07 16.60 -9.13
C ILE A 661 57.44 15.96 -8.93
N SER A 662 57.49 14.69 -8.54
CA SER A 662 58.74 13.96 -8.30
C SER A 662 59.58 13.86 -9.58
N TYR A 663 58.94 13.64 -10.72
CA TYR A 663 59.58 13.65 -12.04
C TYR A 663 60.22 15.00 -12.36
N PHE A 664 59.58 16.12 -12.04
CA PHE A 664 60.14 17.45 -12.29
C PHE A 664 61.14 17.92 -11.23
N ALA A 665 60.95 17.55 -9.96
CA ALA A 665 61.74 18.04 -8.83
C ALA A 665 62.99 17.18 -8.55
N ILE A 666 62.95 15.87 -8.84
CA ILE A 666 64.00 14.93 -8.46
C ILE A 666 64.70 14.39 -9.71
N CYS A 667 65.96 14.81 -9.95
CA CYS A 667 66.74 14.41 -11.12
C CYS A 667 66.84 12.89 -11.32
N ARG A 668 66.90 12.11 -10.23
CA ARG A 668 66.98 10.64 -10.29
C ARG A 668 65.69 10.00 -10.82
N VAL A 669 64.53 10.53 -10.42
CA VAL A 669 63.22 10.07 -10.90
C VAL A 669 63.04 10.46 -12.37
N ASN A 670 63.47 11.68 -12.73
CA ASN A 670 63.51 12.12 -14.12
C ASN A 670 64.36 11.20 -15.02
N ASP A 671 65.61 10.91 -14.66
CA ASP A 671 66.51 10.05 -15.46
C ASP A 671 65.98 8.61 -15.57
N TYR A 672 65.34 8.09 -14.53
CA TYR A 672 64.71 6.78 -14.58
C TYR A 672 63.56 6.75 -15.60
N PHE A 673 62.66 7.73 -15.55
CA PHE A 673 61.47 7.75 -16.41
C PHE A 673 61.73 8.29 -17.82
N SER A 674 62.76 9.12 -18.03
CA SER A 674 63.16 9.56 -19.36
C SER A 674 63.59 8.38 -20.24
N ARG A 675 64.23 7.37 -19.64
CA ARG A 675 64.59 6.11 -20.31
C ARG A 675 63.41 5.14 -20.45
N ARG A 676 62.32 5.37 -19.72
CA ARG A 676 61.14 4.49 -19.62
C ARG A 676 59.86 5.27 -19.81
N LEU A 677 59.80 6.10 -20.85
CA LEU A 677 58.69 7.01 -21.06
C LEU A 677 57.34 6.31 -21.13
N ALA A 678 57.27 5.18 -21.83
CA ALA A 678 56.05 4.39 -21.94
C ALA A 678 55.51 3.97 -20.57
N LEU A 679 56.38 3.65 -19.62
CA LEU A 679 55.98 3.31 -18.25
C LEU A 679 55.44 4.54 -17.50
N LEU A 680 56.07 5.71 -17.64
CA LEU A 680 55.57 6.95 -17.04
C LEU A 680 54.18 7.28 -17.59
N VAL A 681 54.01 7.26 -18.91
CA VAL A 681 52.72 7.52 -19.56
C VAL A 681 51.68 6.49 -19.14
N ALA A 682 52.02 5.21 -19.09
CA ALA A 682 51.10 4.16 -18.64
C ALA A 682 50.62 4.41 -17.19
N LEU A 683 51.53 4.74 -16.26
CA LEU A 683 51.18 4.99 -14.85
C LEU A 683 50.38 6.29 -14.67
N VAL A 684 50.63 7.31 -15.49
CA VAL A 684 49.96 8.61 -15.41
C VAL A 684 48.60 8.58 -16.09
N ALA A 685 48.42 7.84 -17.19
CA ALA A 685 47.21 7.90 -18.00
C ALA A 685 46.24 6.75 -17.72
N ILE A 686 46.71 5.51 -17.60
CA ILE A 686 45.82 4.33 -17.56
C ILE A 686 44.99 4.27 -16.28
N PRO A 687 45.56 4.36 -15.06
CA PRO A 687 44.77 4.27 -13.84
C PRO A 687 43.69 5.36 -13.72
N PRO A 688 43.99 6.67 -13.91
CA PRO A 688 42.95 7.70 -13.83
C PRO A 688 41.89 7.56 -14.93
N LEU A 689 42.28 7.16 -16.14
CA LEU A 689 41.34 6.94 -17.23
C LEU A 689 40.39 5.78 -16.91
N PHE A 690 40.92 4.68 -16.38
CA PHE A 690 40.13 3.53 -15.98
C PHE A 690 39.14 3.87 -14.85
N THR A 691 39.60 4.50 -13.78
CA THR A 691 38.73 4.88 -12.65
C THR A 691 37.72 5.95 -13.06
N SER A 692 38.12 6.90 -13.89
CA SER A 692 37.19 7.92 -14.41
C SER A 692 36.14 7.30 -15.32
N LEU A 693 36.50 6.36 -16.20
CA LEU A 693 35.55 5.69 -17.11
C LEU A 693 34.52 4.86 -16.36
N ILE A 694 34.94 4.16 -15.31
CA ILE A 694 34.02 3.47 -14.39
C ILE A 694 33.04 4.46 -13.77
N LEU A 695 33.55 5.56 -13.21
CA LEU A 695 32.70 6.58 -12.59
C LEU A 695 31.77 7.26 -13.59
N THR A 696 32.22 7.60 -14.80
CA THR A 696 31.35 8.24 -15.79
C THR A 696 30.22 7.35 -16.28
N ASN A 697 30.42 6.02 -16.28
CA ASN A 697 29.42 5.07 -16.75
C ASN A 697 28.48 4.59 -15.64
N PHE A 698 28.95 4.51 -14.39
CA PHE A 698 28.21 3.87 -13.30
C PHE A 698 27.88 4.81 -12.13
N ASP A 699 28.43 6.02 -12.10
CA ASP A 699 28.07 7.04 -11.10
C ASP A 699 27.04 8.02 -11.69
N PRO A 700 25.78 7.98 -11.23
CA PRO A 700 24.71 8.77 -11.83
C PRO A 700 24.95 10.28 -11.71
N VAL A 701 25.62 10.73 -10.63
CA VAL A 701 25.88 12.16 -10.36
C VAL A 701 26.98 12.68 -11.29
N ILE A 702 28.05 11.90 -11.48
CA ILE A 702 29.13 12.27 -12.40
C ILE A 702 28.61 12.24 -13.84
N MET A 703 27.77 11.28 -14.19
CA MET A 703 27.16 11.21 -15.51
C MET A 703 26.31 12.45 -15.84
N ASP A 704 25.58 13.01 -14.87
CA ASP A 704 24.87 14.29 -15.04
C ASP A 704 25.81 15.46 -15.31
N TYR A 705 26.94 15.48 -14.60
CA TYR A 705 27.93 16.54 -14.76
C TYR A 705 28.62 16.45 -16.13
N VAL A 706 29.02 15.24 -16.53
CA VAL A 706 29.67 14.98 -17.81
C VAL A 706 28.73 15.21 -18.99
N GLY A 707 27.43 14.89 -18.87
CA GLY A 707 26.45 15.20 -19.90
C GLY A 707 26.39 16.69 -20.27
N LYS A 708 26.70 17.59 -19.32
CA LYS A 708 26.77 19.04 -19.56
C LYS A 708 28.09 19.49 -20.20
N VAL A 709 29.19 18.80 -19.93
CA VAL A 709 30.55 19.14 -20.43
C VAL A 709 30.91 18.36 -21.70
N GLY A 710 30.10 17.36 -22.06
CA GLY A 710 30.37 16.38 -23.12
C GLY A 710 31.25 15.23 -22.61
N GLN A 711 30.98 14.00 -23.08
CA GLN A 711 31.71 12.78 -22.71
C GLN A 711 33.24 12.88 -22.91
N TRP A 712 33.70 13.83 -23.72
CA TRP A 712 35.10 14.05 -24.05
C TRP A 712 35.89 14.90 -23.05
N GLY A 713 35.24 15.59 -22.10
CA GLY A 713 35.93 16.55 -21.21
C GLY A 713 37.11 15.91 -20.44
N SER A 714 36.90 14.74 -19.85
CA SER A 714 37.92 13.99 -19.13
C SER A 714 39.04 13.48 -20.06
N PHE A 715 38.67 13.01 -21.25
CA PHE A 715 39.63 12.54 -22.26
C PHE A 715 40.50 13.67 -22.79
N VAL A 716 39.92 14.85 -23.02
CA VAL A 716 40.64 16.03 -23.49
C VAL A 716 41.69 16.47 -22.48
N ILE A 717 41.37 16.48 -21.19
CA ILE A 717 42.34 16.85 -20.15
C ILE A 717 43.51 15.84 -20.12
N ILE A 718 43.23 14.54 -20.16
CA ILE A 718 44.28 13.51 -20.15
C ILE A 718 45.14 13.60 -21.42
N ILE A 719 44.51 13.73 -22.60
CA ILE A 719 45.21 13.89 -23.89
C ILE A 719 46.08 15.14 -23.88
N LEU A 720 45.56 16.28 -23.44
CA LEU A 720 46.33 17.52 -23.31
C LEU A 720 47.50 17.37 -22.35
N THR A 721 47.35 16.61 -21.27
CA THR A 721 48.43 16.34 -20.31
C THR A 721 49.53 15.48 -20.95
N VAL A 722 49.15 14.44 -21.69
CA VAL A 722 50.10 13.58 -22.43
C VAL A 722 50.83 14.39 -23.52
N ILE A 723 50.10 15.20 -24.29
CA ILE A 723 50.68 16.07 -25.31
C ILE A 723 51.64 17.07 -24.66
N ALA A 724 51.25 17.71 -23.55
CA ALA A 724 52.10 18.67 -22.84
C ALA A 724 53.40 18.01 -22.33
N ILE A 725 53.31 16.82 -21.73
CA ILE A 725 54.48 16.06 -21.27
C ILE A 725 55.40 15.72 -22.45
N THR A 726 54.81 15.26 -23.57
CA THR A 726 55.57 14.89 -24.77
C THR A 726 56.25 16.11 -25.39
N LEU A 727 55.55 17.24 -25.51
CA LEU A 727 56.10 18.49 -26.03
C LEU A 727 57.20 19.06 -25.11
N LEU A 728 57.03 18.99 -23.79
CA LEU A 728 58.06 19.39 -22.81
C LEU A 728 59.32 18.54 -22.95
N GLN A 729 59.17 17.25 -23.24
CA GLN A 729 60.31 16.36 -23.47
C GLN A 729 60.99 16.65 -24.80
N VAL A 730 60.23 16.84 -25.88
CA VAL A 730 60.78 17.23 -27.19
C VAL A 730 61.53 18.57 -27.09
N TYR A 731 60.97 19.55 -26.38
CA TYR A 731 61.60 20.83 -26.12
C TYR A 731 62.91 20.70 -25.32
N ARG A 732 62.98 19.76 -24.37
CA ARG A 732 64.19 19.49 -23.59
C ARG A 732 65.23 18.66 -24.33
N SER A 733 64.82 17.75 -25.23
CA SER A 733 65.73 16.92 -26.02
C SER A 733 66.24 17.63 -27.27
N ALA A 734 65.51 18.62 -27.77
CA ALA A 734 66.05 19.59 -28.70
C ALA A 734 67.10 20.40 -27.93
N ASP A 735 68.38 20.02 -28.07
CA ASP A 735 69.52 20.80 -27.60
C ASP A 735 69.46 22.19 -28.26
N PHE A 736 68.70 23.11 -27.68
CA PHE A 736 68.83 24.52 -28.00
C PHE A 736 70.26 24.89 -27.61
N PRO A 737 71.09 25.37 -28.55
CA PRO A 737 72.46 25.72 -28.25
C PRO A 737 72.43 26.71 -27.08
N ARG A 738 72.92 26.27 -25.91
CA ARG A 738 73.07 27.13 -24.74
C ARG A 738 73.80 28.37 -25.25
N ARG A 739 73.15 29.55 -25.21
CA ARG A 739 73.82 30.82 -25.49
C ARG A 739 75.08 30.82 -24.64
N LYS A 740 76.25 30.67 -25.28
CA LYS A 740 77.54 30.85 -24.62
C LYS A 740 77.50 32.24 -23.99
N LYS A 741 77.53 32.29 -22.67
CA LYS A 741 77.89 33.51 -21.95
C LYS A 741 79.37 33.75 -22.14
#